data_AF-A0A2N3IK52-F1
#
_entry.id   AF-A0A2N3IK52-F1
#
_cell.length_a   1.000
_cell.length_b   1.000
_cell.length_c   1.000
_cell.angle_alpha   90.00
_cell.angle_beta   90.00
_cell.angle_gamma   90.00
#
_symmetry.space_group_name_H-M   'P 1'
#
loop_
_entity.id
_entity.type
_entity.pdbx_description
1 polymer ?
#
loop_
_entity_poly.entity_id
_entity_poly.type
_entity_poly.pdbx_seq_one_letter_code
_entity_poly.pdbx_strand_id
1 'polypeptide(L)'
;MLNLFKKFKIGAKISLILLLVVLLAVASVSFFAYNQSKNSIEERYLQSLNGVADLKVEKIQTFINEINAAVKVGSDLKPIVDFLKKIDAPSKPEENKEEKKANDDELGNIFEQDVQQSDTTQTGQDTQANPTPSTDFAINVELENAVIAIQFAYELNNVYLLDKEGKVRYISRSTPEQTLNETFKTPPIDPAIVVKGRDTTYFSKVSLQQLGKEKRTVFWVSAPIRDKNVTGNPLVGQLIYEVDMDKVQKLVSDKVGLGETGQVWLLQEQEGRFVYLNSFKAKNKEIKSLDKAGEKEDAGTPFIIRRALDKNAKHSEAIEEADFLAVSRYIPGVEWGMVVKNDKAEIYAPAVALLQRFLIAGAVVIVIAVVIGILFSQLLTRPLAVLRRTITLLGKGELPPVVTTNSQDEIGEMTEQINALVQNLEKTANFAQDIGSQKFDVDFKPLSEKDVLGNALINARDSLIRSAEEANINAWVNERLNVINDILRTTDKLEVMAEKILAYVVREVGAIQGAFYEMKRDEKAGTEELVMIASHAYNKKKYLSASFKVFKNRYAEGLVGQAAIEKEAIRRTEIPDDYVTITSGLLGEKKPKFLHISPLITADTREVYGVLEIAALEEIPKGSREDELLTRISDSIARTIFNIKVRESTDLLLKEQTKLTEELQANQKELEKNAKELADKNKEVEKANQELQEQIEKVNQEQRKTQALLENSSEVIIIYDPDKTIRYASPSVRRILGFEADDLLGKNDWDNIEQGKDAFERLFRELLEYPDERHAAIEYLYKTESGHTIWMEATGSNLIHEPAIQGIVINARDITVRKEAEREQRLRGQMQALSENSADLILRMDKEGTVYYVNPVIESLTGHPKEEFLQKKITSDYIPQKVLNAWFKLVETSVRNITRGEAKASGVVDFETIEGRKIMSVNAIPERNDMGEIETFLLVSHDITKSEEDKEIIAAANKKITDSINYAKRIQSSILPDSTWLQSVFPDSFVMFKPKDIVSGDFPWMLKTDNGVFVAVVDCTGHGVPGALISLIGYFLLNNIFSVEENKKLKPSEILDILDESVVRTLRQTEEDAISKDGMDVSLCKINFDTKILEYAGAHRPLYYVDTHKPEIEDPLEEIKGDKMPVGGGQYKNRGAFANHERPYQEGDMIVIFSDGLPDQFGGPDNRKFSPKRIRDIIKANLNVPMMALNDALENELKIWMRLDDEKNATKQTDDILVIGIRF
;
A
#
# COMPACT_ATOMS: atom_id res chain seq x y z
N MET A 1 32.78 5.95 -11.33
CA MET A 1 31.94 4.76 -11.62
C MET A 1 30.66 5.06 -12.40
N LEU A 2 29.88 6.11 -12.08
CA LEU A 2 28.61 6.41 -12.78
C LEU A 2 28.71 6.60 -14.30
N ASN A 3 29.84 7.14 -14.81
CA ASN A 3 30.04 7.33 -16.26
C ASN A 3 30.32 6.03 -17.03
N LEU A 4 30.84 4.98 -16.38
CA LEU A 4 30.95 3.66 -17.00
C LEU A 4 29.57 2.97 -17.06
N PHE A 5 28.74 3.15 -16.04
CA PHE A 5 27.40 2.57 -15.95
C PHE A 5 26.50 2.99 -17.13
N LYS A 6 26.60 4.23 -17.61
CA LYS A 6 25.80 4.73 -18.75
C LYS A 6 26.03 3.94 -20.05
N LYS A 7 27.22 3.36 -20.26
CA LYS A 7 27.59 2.63 -21.50
C LYS A 7 27.11 1.17 -21.53
N PHE A 8 26.67 0.61 -20.40
CA PHE A 8 26.19 -0.77 -20.35
C PHE A 8 24.76 -0.90 -20.87
N LYS A 9 24.50 -1.97 -21.64
CA LYS A 9 23.14 -2.37 -22.04
C LYS A 9 22.30 -2.69 -20.79
N ILE A 10 20.99 -2.49 -20.87
CA ILE A 10 20.06 -2.64 -19.74
C ILE A 10 20.21 -4.02 -19.05
N GLY A 11 20.33 -5.10 -19.82
CA GLY A 11 20.58 -6.44 -19.25
C GLY A 11 21.86 -6.52 -18.41
N ALA A 12 22.96 -5.94 -18.88
CA ALA A 12 24.21 -5.89 -18.11
C ALA A 12 24.11 -5.02 -16.85
N LYS A 13 23.29 -3.95 -16.89
CA LYS A 13 23.02 -3.12 -15.70
C LYS A 13 22.25 -3.90 -14.65
N ILE A 14 21.22 -4.66 -15.05
CA ILE A 14 20.42 -5.47 -14.15
C ILE A 14 21.28 -6.56 -13.50
N SER A 15 22.09 -7.28 -14.29
CA SER A 15 23.00 -8.30 -13.74
C SER A 15 24.03 -7.71 -12.78
N LEU A 16 24.58 -6.52 -13.08
CA LEU A 16 25.55 -5.86 -12.20
C LEU A 16 24.92 -5.38 -10.89
N ILE A 17 23.69 -4.86 -10.94
CA ILE A 17 22.94 -4.44 -9.76
C ILE A 17 22.62 -5.66 -8.89
N LEU A 18 22.16 -6.76 -9.49
CA LEU A 18 21.83 -7.99 -8.77
C LEU A 18 23.08 -8.58 -8.10
N LEU A 19 24.22 -8.60 -8.80
CA LEU A 19 25.50 -9.03 -8.24
C LEU A 19 25.97 -8.11 -7.10
N LEU A 20 25.79 -6.79 -7.21
CA LEU A 20 26.12 -5.83 -6.15
C LEU A 20 25.25 -6.05 -4.90
N VAL A 21 23.94 -6.26 -5.08
CA VAL A 21 23.01 -6.51 -3.96
C VAL A 21 23.37 -7.81 -3.23
N VAL A 22 23.66 -8.88 -3.98
CA VAL A 22 24.09 -10.15 -3.40
C VAL A 22 25.42 -10.01 -2.65
N LEU A 23 26.39 -9.29 -3.22
CA LEU A 23 27.68 -9.02 -2.58
C LEU A 23 27.52 -8.22 -1.29
N LEU A 24 26.69 -7.17 -1.29
CA LEU A 24 26.42 -6.36 -0.10
C LEU A 24 25.71 -7.17 0.99
N ALA A 25 24.75 -8.02 0.62
CA ALA A 25 24.05 -8.89 1.56
C ALA A 25 25.00 -9.92 2.20
N VAL A 26 25.81 -10.61 1.39
CA VAL A 26 26.78 -11.59 1.89
C VAL A 26 27.82 -10.91 2.77
N ALA A 27 28.34 -9.74 2.37
CA ALA A 27 29.32 -8.99 3.16
C ALA A 27 28.73 -8.52 4.50
N SER A 28 27.51 -7.99 4.49
CA SER A 28 26.82 -7.53 5.70
C SER A 28 26.57 -8.68 6.67
N VAL A 29 25.95 -9.77 6.21
CA VAL A 29 25.67 -10.94 7.05
C VAL A 29 26.97 -11.55 7.60
N SER A 30 28.02 -11.66 6.78
CA SER A 30 29.32 -12.17 7.22
C SER A 30 29.96 -11.27 8.29
N PHE A 31 29.87 -9.95 8.12
CA PHE A 31 30.41 -8.97 9.08
C PHE A 31 29.68 -9.04 10.43
N PHE A 32 28.34 -9.03 10.40
CA PHE A 32 27.54 -9.12 11.63
C PHE A 32 27.73 -10.47 12.33
N ALA A 33 27.72 -11.58 11.59
CA ALA A 33 27.93 -12.92 12.16
C ALA A 33 29.32 -13.08 12.78
N TYR A 34 30.37 -12.55 12.12
CA TYR A 34 31.72 -12.53 12.68
C TYR A 34 31.79 -11.71 13.96
N ASN A 35 31.26 -10.48 13.96
CA ASN A 35 31.34 -9.59 15.12
C ASN A 35 30.56 -10.14 16.32
N GLN A 36 29.35 -10.65 16.08
CA GLN A 36 28.53 -11.29 17.12
C GLN A 36 29.20 -12.55 17.67
N SER A 37 29.77 -13.40 16.79
CA SER A 37 30.50 -14.60 17.23
C SER A 37 31.74 -14.24 18.02
N LYS A 38 32.48 -13.20 17.62
CA LYS A 38 33.68 -12.74 18.32
C LYS A 38 33.35 -12.31 19.75
N ASN A 39 32.36 -11.43 19.93
CA ASN A 39 31.97 -10.93 21.23
C ASN A 39 31.44 -12.05 22.15
N SER A 40 30.61 -12.95 21.62
CA SER A 40 30.07 -14.08 22.37
C SER A 40 31.14 -15.09 22.81
N ILE A 41 32.20 -15.26 22.01
CA ILE A 41 33.33 -16.12 22.35
C ILE A 41 34.17 -15.45 23.43
N GLU A 42 34.46 -14.16 23.28
CA GLU A 42 35.23 -13.38 24.25
C GLU A 42 34.59 -13.41 25.65
N GLU A 43 33.28 -13.14 25.75
CA GLU A 43 32.54 -13.22 27.02
C GLU A 43 32.62 -14.60 27.68
N ARG A 44 32.45 -15.68 26.89
CA ARG A 44 32.54 -17.05 27.41
C ARG A 44 33.93 -17.40 27.92
N TYR A 45 34.97 -17.01 27.19
CA TYR A 45 36.35 -17.22 27.63
C TYR A 45 36.67 -16.39 28.88
N LEU A 46 36.16 -15.16 28.99
CA LEU A 46 36.31 -14.36 30.21
C LEU A 46 35.63 -14.99 31.42
N GLN A 47 34.42 -15.53 31.26
CA GLN A 47 33.75 -16.26 32.33
C GLN A 47 34.56 -17.50 32.75
N SER A 48 35.07 -18.26 31.79
CA SER A 48 35.94 -19.42 32.06
C SER A 48 37.22 -19.03 32.80
N LEU A 49 37.91 -17.97 32.34
CA LEU A 49 39.13 -17.47 32.96
C LEU A 49 38.88 -16.99 34.39
N ASN A 50 37.78 -16.29 34.64
CA ASN A 50 37.38 -15.89 35.99
C ASN A 50 37.15 -17.10 36.89
N GLY A 51 36.38 -18.10 36.44
CA GLY A 51 36.13 -19.31 37.22
C GLY A 51 37.40 -20.09 37.55
N VAL A 52 38.33 -20.22 36.60
CA VAL A 52 39.63 -20.87 36.87
C VAL A 52 40.49 -20.05 37.83
N ALA A 53 40.50 -18.72 37.69
CA ALA A 53 41.23 -17.84 38.59
C ALA A 53 40.70 -17.94 40.04
N ASP A 54 39.38 -17.89 40.21
CA ASP A 54 38.76 -18.01 41.54
C ASP A 54 39.06 -19.37 42.18
N LEU A 55 38.92 -20.46 41.42
CA LEU A 55 39.23 -21.81 41.90
C LEU A 55 40.71 -21.95 42.30
N LYS A 56 41.64 -21.41 41.51
CA LYS A 56 43.07 -21.48 41.82
C LYS A 56 43.44 -20.62 43.02
N VAL A 57 42.86 -19.43 43.17
CA VAL A 57 43.04 -18.62 44.38
C VAL A 57 42.51 -19.35 45.59
N GLU A 58 41.31 -19.95 45.51
CA GLU A 58 40.73 -20.71 46.62
C GLU A 58 41.62 -21.87 47.05
N LYS A 59 42.16 -22.65 46.10
CA LYS A 59 43.10 -23.75 46.40
C LYS A 59 44.40 -23.25 47.02
N ILE A 60 44.99 -22.17 46.50
CA ILE A 60 46.22 -21.59 47.07
C ILE A 60 45.93 -21.02 48.46
N GLN A 61 44.81 -20.31 48.65
CA GLN A 61 44.42 -19.76 49.94
C GLN A 61 44.17 -20.86 50.96
N THR A 62 43.56 -21.98 50.55
CA THR A 62 43.38 -23.16 51.40
C THR A 62 44.73 -23.71 51.86
N PHE A 63 45.70 -23.87 50.93
CA PHE A 63 47.06 -24.29 51.27
C PHE A 63 47.76 -23.31 52.24
N ILE A 64 47.63 -21.99 52.01
CA ILE A 64 48.19 -20.98 52.92
C ILE A 64 47.51 -21.03 54.30
N ASN A 65 46.20 -21.24 54.35
CA ASN A 65 45.44 -21.37 55.59
C ASN A 65 45.84 -22.64 56.37
N GLU A 66 46.06 -23.76 55.68
CA GLU A 66 46.57 -25.01 56.28
C GLU A 66 47.94 -24.79 56.92
N ILE A 67 48.86 -24.09 56.24
CA ILE A 67 50.17 -23.74 56.80
C ILE A 67 50.00 -22.82 58.01
N ASN A 68 49.16 -21.79 57.91
CA ASN A 68 48.91 -20.88 59.02
C ASN A 68 48.33 -21.61 60.24
N ALA A 69 47.45 -22.58 60.02
CA ALA A 69 46.94 -23.47 61.06
C ALA A 69 48.05 -24.35 61.66
N ALA A 70 48.90 -24.94 60.82
CA ALA A 70 50.05 -25.75 61.26
C ALA A 70 51.01 -24.95 62.15
N VAL A 71 51.28 -23.70 61.78
CA VAL A 71 52.15 -22.79 62.53
C VAL A 71 51.53 -22.46 63.88
N LYS A 72 50.22 -22.16 63.91
CA LYS A 72 49.51 -21.84 65.15
C LYS A 72 49.41 -23.04 66.10
N VAL A 73 49.17 -24.24 65.57
CA VAL A 73 49.18 -25.49 66.36
C VAL A 73 50.57 -25.74 66.93
N GLY A 74 51.61 -25.61 66.10
CA GLY A 74 53.00 -25.77 66.53
C GLY A 74 53.45 -24.77 67.59
N SER A 75 53.04 -23.50 67.47
CA SER A 75 53.38 -22.48 68.48
C SER A 75 52.70 -22.71 69.83
N ASP A 76 51.63 -23.51 69.85
CA ASP A 76 50.84 -23.81 71.05
C ASP A 76 51.18 -25.18 71.67
N LEU A 77 52.02 -25.99 71.01
CA LEU A 77 52.37 -27.32 71.53
C LEU A 77 53.22 -27.21 72.79
N LYS A 78 52.71 -27.81 73.86
CA LYS A 78 53.35 -27.82 75.19
C LYS A 78 54.82 -28.28 75.17
N PRO A 79 55.23 -29.36 74.45
CA PRO A 79 56.63 -29.76 74.36
C PRO A 79 57.56 -28.69 73.75
N ILE A 80 57.07 -27.94 72.76
CA ILE A 80 57.83 -26.86 72.09
C ILE A 80 57.99 -25.65 73.04
N VAL A 81 56.92 -25.26 73.72
CA VAL A 81 56.94 -24.15 74.70
C VAL A 81 57.84 -24.48 75.89
N ASP A 82 57.75 -25.69 76.44
CA ASP A 82 58.53 -26.11 77.62
C ASP A 82 60.03 -26.27 77.30
N PHE A 83 60.38 -26.68 76.08
CA PHE A 83 61.78 -26.75 75.61
C PHE A 83 62.44 -25.36 75.59
N LEU A 84 61.79 -24.36 74.99
CA LEU A 84 62.33 -23.01 74.91
C LEU A 84 62.43 -22.32 76.29
N LYS A 85 61.52 -22.62 77.22
CA LYS A 85 61.61 -22.16 78.62
C LYS A 85 62.81 -22.75 79.37
N LYS A 86 63.15 -24.03 79.14
CA LYS A 86 64.27 -24.69 79.83
C LYS A 86 65.63 -24.16 79.41
N ILE A 87 65.77 -23.75 78.14
CA ILE A 87 67.04 -23.23 77.58
C ILE A 87 67.34 -21.80 78.05
N ASP A 88 66.30 -21.03 78.39
CA ASP A 88 66.39 -19.65 78.86
C ASP A 88 66.78 -19.53 80.36
N ALA A 89 67.07 -20.65 81.02
CA ALA A 89 67.59 -20.67 82.40
C ALA A 89 69.12 -20.41 82.41
N PRO A 90 69.64 -19.46 83.23
CA PRO A 90 71.04 -19.03 83.16
C PRO A 90 72.03 -20.11 83.63
N SER A 91 72.97 -20.50 82.76
CA SER A 91 74.11 -21.37 83.05
C SER A 91 75.36 -20.58 83.50
N LYS A 92 76.04 -21.08 84.55
CA LYS A 92 77.27 -20.53 85.16
C LYS A 92 78.51 -20.54 84.23
N PRO A 93 79.53 -19.69 84.46
CA PRO A 93 80.64 -19.46 83.54
C PRO A 93 81.85 -20.40 83.77
N GLU A 94 82.60 -20.72 82.72
CA GLU A 94 83.97 -21.27 82.80
C GLU A 94 84.86 -20.80 81.63
N GLU A 95 86.16 -20.76 81.91
CA GLU A 95 87.21 -19.91 81.33
C GLU A 95 87.90 -20.43 80.05
N ASN A 96 88.37 -19.46 79.25
CA ASN A 96 89.62 -19.39 78.44
C ASN A 96 90.24 -20.66 77.82
N LYS A 97 90.47 -20.64 76.50
CA LYS A 97 91.78 -20.24 75.90
C LYS A 97 91.87 -20.41 74.37
N GLU A 98 92.41 -19.35 73.77
CA GLU A 98 93.45 -19.30 72.71
C GLU A 98 93.16 -19.55 71.22
N GLU A 99 93.85 -18.69 70.45
CA GLU A 99 93.88 -18.42 69.02
C GLU A 99 94.65 -19.47 68.20
N LYS A 100 94.31 -19.63 66.91
CA LYS A 100 95.13 -19.13 65.77
C LYS A 100 94.60 -19.56 64.39
N LYS A 101 94.68 -18.61 63.46
CA LYS A 101 94.48 -18.70 62.00
C LYS A 101 95.52 -19.59 61.31
N ALA A 102 95.17 -20.17 60.16
CA ALA A 102 95.78 -19.85 58.85
C ALA A 102 95.30 -20.76 57.70
N ASN A 103 94.94 -20.09 56.60
CA ASN A 103 95.32 -20.31 55.19
C ASN A 103 94.91 -21.57 54.40
N ASP A 104 94.09 -21.28 53.38
CA ASP A 104 94.38 -21.31 51.94
C ASP A 104 94.75 -22.61 51.20
N ASP A 105 93.97 -22.76 50.12
CA ASP A 105 94.38 -23.05 48.75
C ASP A 105 94.48 -24.50 48.25
N GLU A 106 93.48 -24.78 47.40
CA GLU A 106 93.63 -25.06 45.96
C GLU A 106 93.57 -26.49 45.44
N LEU A 107 92.86 -26.53 44.29
CA LEU A 107 93.03 -27.38 43.12
C LEU A 107 92.48 -28.81 43.15
N GLY A 108 91.42 -28.99 42.34
CA GLY A 108 91.64 -29.72 41.09
C GLY A 108 90.87 -31.02 40.89
N ASN A 109 89.89 -30.93 39.99
CA ASN A 109 89.81 -31.70 38.73
C ASN A 109 89.26 -33.15 38.68
N ILE A 110 88.33 -33.29 37.70
CA ILE A 110 88.10 -34.39 36.74
C ILE A 110 86.94 -35.39 37.04
N PHE A 111 85.93 -35.32 36.15
CA PHE A 111 85.15 -36.35 35.40
C PHE A 111 85.31 -37.84 35.81
N GLU A 112 84.38 -38.78 35.62
CA GLU A 112 83.24 -39.00 34.70
C GLU A 112 82.48 -40.24 35.25
N GLN A 113 81.14 -40.26 35.26
CA GLN A 113 80.23 -41.06 34.41
C GLN A 113 79.67 -42.36 35.01
N ASP A 114 78.39 -42.57 34.66
CA ASP A 114 77.69 -43.83 34.40
C ASP A 114 77.25 -44.74 35.55
N VAL A 115 76.11 -45.45 35.54
CA VAL A 115 74.86 -45.47 34.74
C VAL A 115 73.91 -46.49 35.46
N GLN A 116 72.60 -46.27 35.33
CA GLN A 116 71.46 -47.22 35.37
C GLN A 116 71.07 -48.08 36.61
N GLN A 117 69.87 -47.74 37.10
CA GLN A 117 68.60 -48.52 37.10
C GLN A 117 68.42 -49.86 37.84
N SER A 118 67.34 -49.84 38.66
CA SER A 118 66.24 -50.83 38.76
C SER A 118 66.56 -52.17 39.44
N ASP A 119 65.69 -52.84 40.18
CA ASP A 119 64.45 -52.54 40.89
C ASP A 119 64.14 -53.80 41.75
N THR A 120 63.16 -53.69 42.63
CA THR A 120 62.28 -54.77 43.14
C THR A 120 62.69 -55.76 44.26
N THR A 121 61.79 -55.74 45.26
CA THR A 121 61.10 -56.84 45.99
C THR A 121 61.68 -57.50 47.25
N GLN A 122 61.07 -57.12 48.38
CA GLN A 122 60.25 -57.92 49.31
C GLN A 122 60.80 -59.14 50.10
N THR A 123 60.39 -59.10 51.39
CA THR A 123 59.97 -60.18 52.33
C THR A 123 61.00 -61.01 53.13
N GLY A 124 60.77 -61.07 54.46
CA GLY A 124 60.93 -62.31 55.25
C GLY A 124 61.77 -62.29 56.55
N GLN A 125 61.11 -62.00 57.68
CA GLN A 125 61.17 -62.63 59.03
C GLN A 125 62.47 -62.95 59.83
N ASP A 126 62.37 -62.53 61.11
CA ASP A 126 62.65 -63.20 62.40
C ASP A 126 63.98 -63.07 63.19
N THR A 127 63.80 -62.46 64.38
CA THR A 127 64.29 -62.79 65.75
C THR A 127 65.61 -62.26 66.35
N GLN A 128 65.40 -61.46 67.42
CA GLN A 128 66.07 -61.36 68.75
C GLN A 128 67.55 -60.91 68.88
N ALA A 129 67.78 -59.77 69.54
CA ALA A 129 68.20 -59.67 70.96
C ALA A 129 68.45 -58.19 71.39
N ASN A 130 68.06 -57.86 72.63
CA ASN A 130 68.21 -56.57 73.33
C ASN A 130 69.69 -56.17 73.58
N PRO A 131 70.00 -54.87 73.81
CA PRO A 131 70.02 -54.35 75.19
C PRO A 131 69.33 -52.98 75.39
N THR A 132 68.74 -52.82 76.58
CA THR A 132 68.09 -51.61 77.14
C THR A 132 69.13 -50.67 77.82
N PRO A 133 68.77 -49.46 78.33
CA PRO A 133 69.27 -48.19 77.82
C PRO A 133 70.11 -47.39 78.84
N SER A 134 70.91 -46.43 78.37
CA SER A 134 71.51 -45.39 79.22
C SER A 134 70.64 -44.13 79.24
N THR A 135 70.14 -43.81 80.42
CA THR A 135 69.37 -42.64 80.85
C THR A 135 70.17 -41.35 80.78
N ASP A 136 70.11 -40.64 79.65
CA ASP A 136 70.36 -39.18 79.58
C ASP A 136 69.73 -38.48 78.35
N PHE A 137 68.87 -39.17 77.59
CA PHE A 137 68.26 -38.63 76.34
C PHE A 137 66.76 -38.30 76.43
N ALA A 138 66.16 -38.39 77.62
CA ALA A 138 64.69 -38.34 77.79
C ALA A 138 64.06 -36.94 77.57
N ILE A 139 64.85 -35.86 77.47
CA ILE A 139 64.29 -34.49 77.31
C ILE A 139 64.08 -34.11 75.83
N ASN A 140 64.65 -34.82 74.85
CA ASN A 140 64.50 -34.48 73.43
C ASN A 140 63.47 -35.32 72.66
N VAL A 141 63.09 -36.50 73.15
CA VAL A 141 62.18 -37.41 72.41
C VAL A 141 60.76 -36.82 72.29
N GLU A 142 60.23 -36.16 73.33
CA GLU A 142 58.90 -35.53 73.27
C GLU A 142 58.83 -34.34 72.30
N LEU A 143 59.90 -33.53 72.25
CA LEU A 143 60.02 -32.42 71.29
C LEU A 143 60.14 -32.95 69.87
N GLU A 144 61.03 -33.93 69.66
CA GLU A 144 61.29 -34.52 68.35
C GLU A 144 60.03 -35.21 67.79
N ASN A 145 59.30 -35.95 68.62
CA ASN A 145 58.00 -36.53 68.24
C ASN A 145 56.94 -35.46 67.92
N ALA A 146 56.87 -34.37 68.69
CA ALA A 146 55.94 -33.27 68.44
C ALA A 146 56.23 -32.55 67.10
N VAL A 147 57.51 -32.34 66.80
CA VAL A 147 57.95 -31.72 65.55
C VAL A 147 57.73 -32.66 64.36
N ILE A 148 58.08 -33.95 64.47
CA ILE A 148 57.83 -34.96 63.44
C ILE A 148 56.33 -35.09 63.15
N ALA A 149 55.48 -35.06 64.19
CA ALA A 149 54.03 -35.14 64.03
C ALA A 149 53.49 -33.95 63.21
N ILE A 150 53.97 -32.73 63.45
CA ILE A 150 53.56 -31.55 62.66
C ILE A 150 54.17 -31.57 61.25
N GLN A 151 55.44 -31.98 61.11
CA GLN A 151 56.07 -32.13 59.79
C GLN A 151 55.33 -33.15 58.92
N PHE A 152 54.89 -34.28 59.49
CA PHE A 152 54.14 -35.29 58.77
C PHE A 152 52.69 -34.86 58.50
N ALA A 153 51.99 -34.28 59.47
CA ALA A 153 50.59 -33.87 59.33
C ALA A 153 50.37 -32.76 58.30
N TYR A 154 51.36 -31.89 58.10
CA TYR A 154 51.26 -30.73 57.21
C TYR A 154 52.28 -30.74 56.06
N GLU A 155 53.02 -31.84 55.89
CA GLU A 155 54.07 -32.03 54.87
C GLU A 155 55.09 -30.87 54.83
N LEU A 156 55.61 -30.48 55.99
CA LEU A 156 56.56 -29.37 56.13
C LEU A 156 58.00 -29.88 56.01
N ASN A 157 58.86 -29.11 55.32
CA ASN A 157 60.26 -29.50 55.13
C ASN A 157 61.06 -29.35 56.43
N ASN A 158 61.33 -28.12 56.85
CA ASN A 158 62.19 -27.82 58.00
C ASN A 158 61.47 -26.95 59.02
N VAL A 159 61.65 -27.25 60.30
CA VAL A 159 61.12 -26.51 61.45
C VAL A 159 62.28 -25.97 62.26
N TYR A 160 62.24 -24.68 62.57
CA TYR A 160 63.24 -23.97 63.36
C TYR A 160 62.57 -23.37 64.59
N LEU A 161 63.21 -23.55 65.75
CA LEU A 161 62.82 -22.88 66.98
C LEU A 161 63.91 -21.89 67.34
N LEU A 162 63.51 -20.62 67.47
CA LEU A 162 64.37 -19.54 67.94
C LEU A 162 63.96 -19.18 69.37
N ASP A 163 64.94 -18.80 70.19
CA ASP A 163 64.66 -18.20 71.51
C ASP A 163 64.15 -16.75 71.39
N LYS A 164 63.81 -16.14 72.53
CA LYS A 164 63.33 -14.75 72.58
C LYS A 164 64.38 -13.75 72.05
N GLU A 165 65.67 -14.05 72.12
CA GLU A 165 66.76 -13.25 71.53
C GLU A 165 66.90 -13.43 70.01
N GLY A 166 66.25 -14.44 69.42
CA GLY A 166 66.29 -14.73 67.99
C GLY A 166 67.42 -15.68 67.57
N LYS A 167 68.03 -16.40 68.52
CA LYS A 167 69.03 -17.43 68.22
C LYS A 167 68.35 -18.77 67.97
N VAL A 168 68.76 -19.47 66.91
CA VAL A 168 68.26 -20.81 66.59
C VAL A 168 68.70 -21.80 67.68
N ARG A 169 67.74 -22.49 68.28
CA ARG A 169 67.96 -23.49 69.34
C ARG A 169 67.62 -24.91 68.91
N TYR A 170 66.83 -25.06 67.85
CA TYR A 170 66.46 -26.36 67.31
C TYR A 170 66.19 -26.26 65.80
N ILE A 171 66.56 -27.31 65.07
CA ILE A 171 66.29 -27.51 63.64
C ILE A 171 65.86 -28.97 63.46
N SER A 172 64.77 -29.22 62.73
CA SER A 172 64.23 -30.57 62.53
C SER A 172 64.99 -31.46 61.54
N ARG A 173 66.08 -30.98 60.93
CA ARG A 173 66.86 -31.72 59.92
C ARG A 173 68.16 -32.25 60.50
N SER A 174 68.32 -33.57 60.45
CA SER A 174 69.60 -34.27 60.56
C SER A 174 70.33 -34.20 59.21
N THR A 175 71.20 -33.22 59.02
CA THR A 175 72.28 -33.33 58.01
C THR A 175 73.46 -34.10 58.63
N PRO A 176 74.18 -34.93 57.86
CA PRO A 176 75.30 -35.76 58.38
C PRO A 176 76.50 -34.99 58.96
N GLU A 177 76.48 -33.64 58.94
CA GLU A 177 77.55 -32.76 59.42
C GLU A 177 77.32 -32.20 60.84
N GLN A 178 76.26 -32.63 61.55
CA GLN A 178 76.02 -32.18 62.92
C GLN A 178 76.76 -33.05 63.95
N THR A 179 78.08 -32.87 64.06
CA THR A 179 78.86 -33.33 65.22
C THR A 179 78.90 -32.27 66.33
N LEU A 180 78.96 -32.75 67.57
CA LEU A 180 78.99 -31.99 68.83
C LEU A 180 79.80 -30.67 68.76
N ASN A 181 79.21 -29.61 69.32
CA ASN A 181 79.83 -28.31 69.70
C ASN A 181 80.03 -27.20 68.65
N GLU A 182 79.35 -27.19 67.50
CA GLU A 182 79.27 -25.98 66.65
C GLU A 182 77.96 -25.20 66.85
N THR A 183 78.07 -23.86 66.98
CA THR A 183 76.94 -22.92 66.91
C THR A 183 76.15 -23.16 65.63
N PHE A 184 74.83 -23.36 65.74
CA PHE A 184 73.93 -23.47 64.59
C PHE A 184 74.26 -22.40 63.54
N LYS A 185 74.75 -22.81 62.36
CA LYS A 185 74.80 -21.89 61.21
C LYS A 185 73.35 -21.53 60.91
N THR A 186 72.99 -20.28 61.16
CA THR A 186 71.70 -19.73 60.72
C THR A 186 71.61 -19.97 59.22
N PRO A 187 70.55 -20.62 58.71
CA PRO A 187 70.28 -20.61 57.27
C PRO A 187 70.23 -19.14 56.81
N PRO A 188 70.38 -18.86 55.50
CA PRO A 188 70.07 -17.54 54.94
C PRO A 188 68.55 -17.31 55.03
N ILE A 189 68.07 -17.12 56.26
CA ILE A 189 66.72 -16.78 56.62
C ILE A 189 66.61 -15.28 56.37
N ASP A 190 65.58 -14.87 55.62
CA ASP A 190 65.26 -13.45 55.40
C ASP A 190 65.24 -12.71 56.75
N PRO A 191 66.10 -11.72 57.03
CA PRO A 191 66.13 -11.03 58.32
C PRO A 191 64.76 -10.46 58.73
N ALA A 192 63.92 -10.14 57.74
CA ALA A 192 62.56 -9.65 57.98
C ALA A 192 61.68 -10.68 58.70
N ILE A 193 61.91 -11.99 58.52
CA ILE A 193 61.07 -13.01 59.15
C ILE A 193 61.32 -13.13 60.65
N VAL A 194 62.57 -12.97 61.09
CA VAL A 194 62.93 -12.98 62.51
C VAL A 194 62.40 -11.71 63.20
N VAL A 195 62.43 -10.57 62.51
CA VAL A 195 61.95 -9.30 63.08
C VAL A 195 60.42 -9.24 63.11
N LYS A 196 59.74 -9.48 61.98
CA LYS A 196 58.28 -9.32 61.86
C LYS A 196 57.51 -10.47 62.50
N GLY A 197 58.07 -11.67 62.50
CA GLY A 197 57.41 -12.85 63.06
C GLY A 197 57.40 -12.95 64.59
N ARG A 198 57.98 -11.98 65.30
CA ARG A 198 57.91 -11.85 66.77
C ARG A 198 56.56 -11.34 67.26
N ASP A 199 55.85 -10.59 66.43
CA ASP A 199 54.61 -9.94 66.82
C ASP A 199 53.39 -10.73 66.32
N THR A 200 53.44 -11.21 65.07
CA THR A 200 52.35 -11.94 64.40
C THR A 200 52.87 -13.01 63.46
N THR A 201 51.99 -13.84 62.91
CA THR A 201 52.39 -14.76 61.82
C THR A 201 52.83 -13.95 60.59
N TYR A 202 54.03 -14.19 60.08
CA TYR A 202 54.58 -13.52 58.90
C TYR A 202 55.09 -14.51 57.86
N PHE A 203 54.72 -14.28 56.60
CA PHE A 203 55.18 -15.02 55.42
C PHE A 203 56.30 -14.23 54.73
N SER A 204 57.44 -14.87 54.46
CA SER A 204 58.57 -14.24 53.77
C SER A 204 58.31 -14.09 52.27
N LYS A 205 59.21 -13.35 51.62
CA LYS A 205 59.33 -13.40 50.16
C LYS A 205 59.78 -14.78 49.71
N VAL A 206 59.34 -15.17 48.51
CA VAL A 206 59.81 -16.40 47.86
C VAL A 206 61.26 -16.19 47.42
N SER A 207 62.12 -17.13 47.76
CA SER A 207 63.54 -17.07 47.45
C SER A 207 64.05 -18.41 46.95
N LEU A 208 65.22 -18.39 46.31
CA LEU A 208 65.87 -19.60 45.83
C LEU A 208 66.85 -20.09 46.89
N GLN A 209 66.64 -21.29 47.42
CA GLN A 209 67.54 -21.90 48.38
C GLN A 209 68.36 -23.01 47.73
N GLN A 210 69.67 -22.98 47.96
CA GLN A 210 70.59 -24.04 47.55
C GLN A 210 70.59 -25.13 48.62
N LEU A 211 70.08 -26.31 48.28
CA LEU A 211 70.01 -27.46 49.17
C LEU A 211 70.82 -28.61 48.55
N GLY A 212 72.11 -28.68 48.88
CA GLY A 212 73.04 -29.59 48.21
C GLY A 212 73.26 -29.19 46.74
N LYS A 213 73.03 -30.13 45.80
CA LYS A 213 73.15 -29.88 44.34
C LYS A 213 71.88 -29.29 43.70
N GLU A 214 70.75 -29.27 44.40
CA GLU A 214 69.47 -28.78 43.87
C GLU A 214 69.15 -27.36 44.36
N LYS A 215 68.56 -26.56 43.48
CA LYS A 215 68.00 -25.23 43.76
C LYS A 215 66.49 -25.37 43.87
N ARG A 216 65.91 -25.01 45.03
CA ARG A 216 64.47 -25.05 45.25
C ARG A 216 63.93 -23.67 45.54
N THR A 217 62.71 -23.40 45.08
CA THR A 217 62.00 -22.17 45.42
C THR A 217 61.21 -22.41 46.68
N VAL A 218 61.51 -21.64 47.72
CA VAL A 218 60.87 -21.78 49.03
C VAL A 218 60.44 -20.42 49.55
N PHE A 219 59.48 -20.43 50.47
CA PHE A 219 59.22 -19.30 51.34
C PHE A 219 59.12 -19.79 52.77
N TRP A 220 59.26 -18.85 53.69
CA TRP A 220 59.35 -19.11 55.10
C TRP A 220 58.13 -18.54 55.79
N VAL A 221 57.62 -19.24 56.80
CA VAL A 221 56.51 -18.76 57.63
C VAL A 221 56.96 -18.76 59.06
N SER A 222 56.71 -17.69 59.78
CA SER A 222 57.08 -17.60 61.19
C SER A 222 55.93 -17.15 62.05
N ALA A 223 55.91 -17.61 63.29
CA ALA A 223 54.97 -17.14 64.29
C ALA A 223 55.60 -17.07 65.68
N PRO A 224 55.10 -16.17 66.54
CA PRO A 224 55.58 -16.05 67.90
C PRO A 224 55.07 -17.18 68.77
N ILE A 225 55.96 -17.75 69.56
CA ILE A 225 55.65 -18.71 70.63
C ILE A 225 55.51 -17.92 71.92
N ARG A 226 54.31 -17.93 72.50
CA ARG A 226 53.98 -17.16 73.72
C ARG A 226 53.56 -18.10 74.84
N ASP A 227 53.93 -17.77 76.07
CA ASP A 227 53.50 -18.53 77.23
C ASP A 227 52.09 -18.13 77.65
N LYS A 228 51.09 -18.91 77.24
CA LYS A 228 49.68 -18.65 77.57
C LYS A 228 49.33 -18.86 79.04
N ASN A 229 50.22 -19.49 79.82
CA ASN A 229 49.99 -19.78 81.23
C ASN A 229 50.46 -18.65 82.15
N VAL A 230 51.01 -17.56 81.60
CA VAL A 230 51.50 -16.38 82.34
C VAL A 230 50.73 -15.14 81.89
N THR A 231 50.26 -14.35 82.86
CA THR A 231 49.50 -13.12 82.62
C THR A 231 50.30 -12.15 81.74
N GLY A 232 49.77 -11.81 80.56
CA GLY A 232 50.45 -10.96 79.56
C GLY A 232 51.07 -11.70 78.38
N ASN A 233 50.99 -13.03 78.32
CA ASN A 233 51.45 -13.88 77.20
C ASN A 233 52.85 -13.48 76.67
N PRO A 234 53.89 -13.50 77.52
CA PRO A 234 55.23 -13.08 77.13
C PRO A 234 55.78 -13.97 76.01
N LEU A 235 56.58 -13.36 75.12
CA LEU A 235 57.27 -14.07 74.04
C LEU A 235 58.34 -14.98 74.63
N VAL A 236 58.26 -16.27 74.34
CA VAL A 236 59.23 -17.30 74.77
C VAL A 236 60.21 -17.61 73.65
N GLY A 237 59.75 -17.47 72.40
CA GLY A 237 60.57 -17.71 71.22
C GLY A 237 59.76 -17.58 69.94
N GLN A 238 60.30 -18.09 68.84
CA GLN A 238 59.68 -18.01 67.53
C GLN A 238 59.77 -19.35 66.82
N LEU A 239 58.67 -19.73 66.17
CA LEU A 239 58.58 -20.89 65.31
C LEU A 239 58.76 -20.43 63.87
N ILE A 240 59.63 -21.08 63.10
CA ILE A 240 59.80 -20.81 61.68
C ILE A 240 59.69 -22.12 60.91
N TYR A 241 58.88 -22.12 59.84
CA TYR A 241 58.73 -23.23 58.91
C TYR A 241 59.25 -22.85 57.53
N GLU A 242 59.96 -23.78 56.91
CA GLU A 242 60.30 -23.76 55.49
C GLU A 242 59.19 -24.43 54.69
N VAL A 243 58.62 -23.72 53.72
CA VAL A 243 57.55 -24.21 52.86
C VAL A 243 58.04 -24.28 51.42
N ASP A 244 57.90 -25.46 50.82
CA ASP A 244 58.24 -25.70 49.42
C ASP A 244 57.16 -25.15 48.47
N MET A 245 57.58 -24.48 47.40
CA MET A 245 56.66 -24.00 46.36
C MET A 245 56.15 -25.11 45.45
N ASP A 246 56.67 -26.33 45.52
CA ASP A 246 56.28 -27.45 44.63
C ASP A 246 54.77 -27.70 44.56
N LYS A 247 54.07 -27.64 45.70
CA LYS A 247 52.61 -27.79 45.76
C LYS A 247 51.89 -26.68 45.00
N VAL A 248 52.30 -25.43 45.22
CA VAL A 248 51.75 -24.25 44.54
C VAL A 248 52.09 -24.28 43.06
N GLN A 249 53.30 -24.70 42.69
CA GLN A 249 53.71 -24.84 41.28
C GLN A 249 52.87 -25.87 40.56
N LYS A 250 52.60 -27.05 41.16
CA LYS A 250 51.69 -28.05 40.60
C LYS A 250 50.29 -27.49 40.39
N LEU A 251 49.73 -26.80 41.40
CA LEU A 251 48.41 -26.16 41.31
C LEU A 251 48.31 -25.11 40.21
N VAL A 252 49.37 -24.32 40.02
CA VAL A 252 49.42 -23.26 39.00
C VAL A 252 49.67 -23.84 37.61
N SER A 253 50.47 -24.90 37.50
CA SER A 253 50.80 -25.58 36.23
C SER A 253 49.66 -26.40 35.62
N ASP A 254 48.65 -26.75 36.42
CA ASP A 254 47.46 -27.43 35.94
C ASP A 254 46.71 -26.56 34.91
N LYS A 255 46.52 -27.10 33.69
CA LYS A 255 45.86 -26.41 32.58
C LYS A 255 44.37 -26.74 32.44
N VAL A 256 43.79 -27.53 33.36
CA VAL A 256 42.35 -27.85 33.32
C VAL A 256 41.54 -26.54 33.28
N GLY A 257 40.72 -26.39 32.23
CA GLY A 257 39.88 -25.20 32.00
C GLY A 257 40.56 -24.01 31.30
N LEU A 258 41.82 -24.12 30.85
CA LEU A 258 42.59 -23.02 30.26
C LEU A 258 42.91 -23.17 28.76
N GLY A 259 42.53 -24.27 28.12
CA GLY A 259 42.88 -24.52 26.72
C GLY A 259 44.36 -24.86 26.51
N GLU A 260 44.84 -24.75 25.27
CA GLU A 260 46.21 -25.17 24.92
C GLU A 260 47.26 -24.12 25.28
N THR A 261 46.96 -22.84 24.99
CA THR A 261 47.84 -21.67 25.20
C THR A 261 47.60 -20.96 26.52
N GLY A 262 46.57 -21.36 27.29
CA GLY A 262 46.27 -20.75 28.58
C GLY A 262 47.35 -21.00 29.63
N GLN A 263 47.61 -19.97 30.42
CA GLN A 263 48.70 -19.90 31.38
C GLN A 263 48.29 -19.14 32.64
N VAL A 264 48.95 -19.49 33.74
CA VAL A 264 48.82 -18.78 35.00
C VAL A 264 50.17 -18.22 35.40
N TRP A 265 50.22 -16.93 35.67
CA TRP A 265 51.39 -16.23 36.18
C TRP A 265 51.15 -15.89 37.64
N LEU A 266 52.03 -16.35 38.50
CA LEU A 266 52.06 -15.99 39.91
C LEU A 266 53.20 -15.00 40.11
N LEU A 267 52.93 -13.90 40.81
CA LEU A 267 53.77 -12.71 40.85
C LEU A 267 53.95 -12.24 42.30
N GLN A 268 55.11 -11.67 42.60
CA GLN A 268 55.37 -10.99 43.87
C GLN A 268 56.21 -9.74 43.63
N GLU A 269 56.01 -8.68 44.44
CA GLU A 269 56.87 -7.49 44.42
C GLU A 269 58.12 -7.70 45.30
N GLN A 270 59.30 -7.59 44.69
CA GLN A 270 60.59 -7.70 45.36
C GLN A 270 61.48 -6.52 44.98
N GLU A 271 61.87 -5.69 45.95
CA GLU A 271 62.82 -4.56 45.78
C GLU A 271 62.46 -3.62 44.61
N GLY A 272 61.17 -3.27 44.46
CA GLY A 272 60.68 -2.40 43.38
C GLY A 272 60.51 -3.08 42.02
N ARG A 273 60.69 -4.40 41.94
CA ARG A 273 60.53 -5.22 40.73
C ARG A 273 59.43 -6.25 40.91
N PHE A 274 58.82 -6.66 39.80
CA PHE A 274 57.93 -7.81 39.77
C PHE A 274 58.70 -9.04 39.32
N VAL A 275 58.51 -10.15 40.03
CA VAL A 275 59.13 -11.45 39.72
C VAL A 275 58.07 -12.52 39.58
N TYR A 276 58.29 -13.48 38.67
CA TYR A 276 57.44 -14.66 38.55
C TYR A 276 57.74 -15.65 39.66
N LEU A 277 56.73 -16.26 40.27
CA LEU A 277 56.89 -17.28 41.33
C LEU A 277 56.82 -18.71 40.78
N ASN A 278 56.28 -18.88 39.58
CA ASN A 278 56.17 -20.17 38.88
C ASN A 278 56.93 -20.15 37.54
N SER A 279 57.32 -21.32 37.06
CA SER A 279 57.90 -21.49 35.73
C SER A 279 56.82 -21.76 34.68
N PHE A 280 57.03 -21.26 33.47
CA PHE A 280 56.16 -21.50 32.31
C PHE A 280 56.89 -21.22 30.99
N LYS A 281 56.32 -21.67 29.86
CA LYS A 281 56.87 -21.43 28.52
C LYS A 281 56.09 -20.35 27.79
N ALA A 282 56.76 -19.30 27.30
CA ALA A 282 56.14 -18.21 26.54
C ALA A 282 56.81 -18.05 25.16
N LYS A 283 56.06 -18.13 24.05
CA LYS A 283 56.53 -17.88 22.66
C LYS A 283 57.97 -18.38 22.35
N ASN A 284 58.31 -19.60 22.77
CA ASN A 284 59.62 -20.28 22.63
C ASN A 284 60.74 -19.93 23.62
N LYS A 285 60.45 -19.19 24.70
CA LYS A 285 61.37 -18.97 25.82
C LYS A 285 60.81 -19.62 27.08
N GLU A 286 61.65 -20.35 27.80
CA GLU A 286 61.33 -20.86 29.13
C GLU A 286 61.57 -19.76 30.15
N ILE A 287 60.51 -19.35 30.85
CA ILE A 287 60.57 -18.41 31.98
C ILE A 287 60.65 -19.26 33.24
N LYS A 288 61.72 -19.05 34.01
CA LYS A 288 61.97 -19.76 35.26
C LYS A 288 61.36 -19.00 36.44
N SER A 289 61.12 -19.71 37.54
CA SER A 289 60.73 -19.08 38.80
C SER A 289 61.81 -18.08 39.25
N LEU A 290 61.37 -16.94 39.76
CA LEU A 290 62.13 -15.74 40.14
C LEU A 290 62.77 -14.96 38.98
N ASP A 291 62.44 -15.26 37.72
CA ASP A 291 62.80 -14.39 36.59
C ASP A 291 62.08 -13.04 36.68
N LYS A 292 62.77 -11.98 36.21
CA LYS A 292 62.25 -10.61 36.19
C LYS A 292 61.04 -10.50 35.25
N ALA A 293 59.88 -10.13 35.80
CA ALA A 293 58.67 -9.85 35.03
C ALA A 293 58.60 -8.40 34.54
N GLY A 294 59.17 -7.45 35.31
CA GLY A 294 59.21 -6.02 34.97
C GLY A 294 59.62 -5.15 36.16
N GLU A 295 59.74 -3.84 35.95
CA GLU A 295 59.92 -2.86 37.04
C GLU A 295 58.61 -2.11 37.30
N LYS A 296 58.36 -1.74 38.56
CA LYS A 296 57.10 -1.09 38.96
C LYS A 296 56.82 0.18 38.15
N GLU A 297 57.86 0.96 37.85
CA GLU A 297 57.79 2.24 37.12
C GLU A 297 57.95 2.11 35.59
N ASP A 298 58.33 0.93 35.07
CA ASP A 298 58.58 0.74 33.63
C ASP A 298 57.28 0.62 32.81
N ALA A 299 57.06 1.57 31.89
CA ALA A 299 55.91 1.60 30.98
C ALA A 299 55.79 0.34 30.10
N GLY A 300 56.86 -0.43 29.91
CA GLY A 300 56.85 -1.70 29.18
C GLY A 300 56.25 -2.88 29.95
N THR A 301 55.96 -2.74 31.24
CA THR A 301 55.33 -3.80 32.05
C THR A 301 53.83 -3.88 31.73
N PRO A 302 53.29 -5.05 31.31
CA PRO A 302 51.88 -5.22 31.02
C PRO A 302 50.98 -4.71 32.15
N PHE A 303 49.90 -4.00 31.80
CA PHE A 303 49.06 -3.32 32.77
C PHE A 303 48.42 -4.29 33.77
N ILE A 304 48.06 -5.49 33.28
CA ILE A 304 47.51 -6.58 34.10
C ILE A 304 48.46 -7.04 35.23
N ILE A 305 49.78 -6.99 35.01
CA ILE A 305 50.79 -7.40 36.02
C ILE A 305 50.81 -6.40 37.17
N ARG A 306 50.78 -5.10 36.87
CA ARG A 306 50.72 -4.04 37.89
C ARG A 306 49.44 -4.13 38.71
N ARG A 307 48.32 -4.42 38.04
CA ARG A 307 47.00 -4.53 38.68
C ARG A 307 46.86 -5.78 39.57
N ALA A 308 47.48 -6.90 39.20
CA ALA A 308 47.43 -8.14 39.98
C ALA A 308 48.02 -8.00 41.40
N LEU A 309 48.88 -7.00 41.63
CA LEU A 309 49.54 -6.71 42.90
C LEU A 309 48.96 -5.48 43.62
N ASP A 310 47.92 -4.85 43.07
CA ASP A 310 47.23 -3.73 43.71
C ASP A 310 46.20 -4.24 44.73
N LYS A 311 46.39 -3.88 45.99
CA LYS A 311 45.52 -4.28 47.12
C LYS A 311 44.11 -3.67 47.03
N ASN A 312 43.94 -2.57 46.29
CA ASN A 312 42.69 -1.81 46.19
C ASN A 312 41.92 -2.06 44.88
N ALA A 313 42.51 -2.76 43.91
CA ALA A 313 41.87 -2.99 42.62
C ALA A 313 40.69 -3.96 42.76
N LYS A 314 39.52 -3.64 42.19
CA LYS A 314 38.40 -4.59 42.08
C LYS A 314 38.88 -5.86 41.36
N HIS A 315 38.77 -7.01 42.00
CA HIS A 315 39.40 -8.29 41.64
C HIS A 315 38.78 -8.99 40.41
N SER A 316 38.24 -8.28 39.41
CA SER A 316 37.44 -8.92 38.35
C SER A 316 37.30 -8.09 37.07
N GLU A 317 38.34 -7.36 36.65
CA GLU A 317 38.33 -6.72 35.34
C GLU A 317 39.14 -7.55 34.35
N ALA A 318 38.46 -7.99 33.29
CA ALA A 318 39.07 -8.50 32.08
C ALA A 318 39.89 -7.38 31.43
N ILE A 319 41.19 -7.59 31.28
CA ILE A 319 42.04 -6.63 30.58
C ILE A 319 42.41 -7.23 29.24
N GLU A 320 42.02 -6.54 28.18
CA GLU A 320 42.40 -6.85 26.82
C GLU A 320 43.78 -6.24 26.53
N GLU A 321 44.80 -7.09 26.42
CA GLU A 321 46.14 -6.70 25.96
C GLU A 321 46.30 -7.05 24.48
N ALA A 322 47.34 -6.56 23.80
CA ALA A 322 47.50 -6.73 22.35
C ALA A 322 47.43 -8.21 21.90
N ASP A 323 48.02 -9.12 22.68
CA ASP A 323 48.23 -10.52 22.29
C ASP A 323 47.35 -11.55 23.02
N PHE A 324 46.79 -11.19 24.18
CA PHE A 324 46.09 -12.14 25.06
C PHE A 324 44.96 -11.46 25.83
N LEU A 325 44.08 -12.30 26.36
CA LEU A 325 43.02 -11.90 27.27
C LEU A 325 43.34 -12.44 28.66
N ALA A 326 43.23 -11.60 29.69
CA ALA A 326 43.65 -11.97 31.04
C ALA A 326 42.75 -11.44 32.14
N VAL A 327 42.74 -12.17 33.25
CA VAL A 327 42.10 -11.78 34.51
C VAL A 327 43.12 -11.86 35.64
N SER A 328 43.03 -10.95 36.60
CA SER A 328 43.93 -10.92 37.75
C SER A 328 43.20 -11.14 39.08
N ARG A 329 43.89 -11.74 40.04
CA ARG A 329 43.46 -11.88 41.44
C ARG A 329 44.64 -11.60 42.37
N TYR A 330 44.36 -11.03 43.54
CA TYR A 330 45.35 -10.84 44.59
C TYR A 330 45.08 -11.83 45.72
N ILE A 331 46.15 -12.44 46.24
CA ILE A 331 46.10 -13.45 47.31
C ILE A 331 46.57 -12.81 48.61
N PRO A 332 45.65 -12.54 49.57
CA PRO A 332 45.99 -11.87 50.82
C PRO A 332 46.83 -12.76 51.74
N GLY A 333 47.65 -12.15 52.59
CA GLY A 333 48.52 -12.84 53.56
C GLY A 333 49.92 -13.16 53.05
N VAL A 334 50.07 -13.56 51.78
CA VAL A 334 51.37 -13.82 51.12
C VAL A 334 51.80 -12.74 50.12
N GLU A 335 50.91 -11.77 49.86
CA GLU A 335 51.14 -10.65 48.93
C GLU A 335 51.47 -11.11 47.50
N TRP A 336 50.76 -12.14 47.02
CA TRP A 336 50.93 -12.64 45.66
C TRP A 336 49.85 -12.10 44.73
N GLY A 337 50.25 -11.75 43.52
CA GLY A 337 49.35 -11.46 42.41
C GLY A 337 49.28 -12.67 41.49
N MET A 338 48.09 -13.04 41.05
CA MET A 338 47.87 -14.11 40.08
C MET A 338 47.22 -13.53 38.84
N VAL A 339 47.77 -13.85 37.66
CA VAL A 339 47.20 -13.51 36.35
C VAL A 339 46.90 -14.81 35.62
N VAL A 340 45.66 -15.01 35.22
CA VAL A 340 45.24 -16.12 34.38
C VAL A 340 44.98 -15.55 32.99
N LYS A 341 45.70 -16.05 31.98
CA LYS A 341 45.60 -15.54 30.60
C LYS A 341 45.36 -16.65 29.59
N ASN A 342 44.80 -16.27 28.44
CA ASN A 342 44.75 -17.12 27.23
C ASN A 342 45.02 -16.29 25.96
N ASP A 343 45.69 -16.87 24.96
CA ASP A 343 46.10 -16.11 23.78
C ASP A 343 44.92 -15.85 22.83
N LYS A 344 44.84 -14.63 22.29
CA LYS A 344 43.73 -14.23 21.40
C LYS A 344 43.63 -15.07 20.13
N ALA A 345 44.77 -15.59 19.66
CA ALA A 345 44.82 -16.46 18.49
C ALA A 345 44.02 -17.75 18.72
N GLU A 346 44.07 -18.33 19.92
CA GLU A 346 43.26 -19.50 20.28
C GLU A 346 41.81 -19.13 20.52
N ILE A 347 41.57 -18.04 21.27
CA ILE A 347 40.21 -17.55 21.59
C ILE A 347 39.42 -17.28 20.30
N TYR A 348 39.99 -16.57 19.34
CA TYR A 348 39.30 -16.16 18.11
C TYR A 348 39.44 -17.16 16.96
N ALA A 349 40.19 -18.26 17.09
CA ALA A 349 40.31 -19.27 16.05
C ALA A 349 38.96 -19.76 15.50
N PRO A 350 37.92 -20.03 16.33
CA PRO A 350 36.60 -20.41 15.82
C PRO A 350 35.91 -19.30 15.03
N ALA A 351 36.03 -18.03 15.45
CA ALA A 351 35.45 -16.89 14.75
C ALA A 351 36.13 -16.63 13.40
N VAL A 352 37.47 -16.77 13.34
CA VAL A 352 38.25 -16.64 12.11
C VAL A 352 37.94 -17.80 11.15
N ALA A 353 37.79 -19.03 11.65
CA ALA A 353 37.38 -20.17 10.83
C ALA A 353 35.98 -19.97 10.24
N LEU A 354 35.05 -19.40 11.01
CA LEU A 354 33.72 -19.04 10.53
C LEU A 354 33.79 -17.97 9.44
N LEU A 355 34.61 -16.92 9.62
CA LEU A 355 34.84 -15.90 8.60
C LEU A 355 35.39 -16.51 7.30
N GLN A 356 36.35 -17.44 7.37
CA GLN A 356 36.87 -18.15 6.19
C GLN A 356 35.79 -18.95 5.46
N ARG A 357 34.93 -19.66 6.19
CA ARG A 357 33.80 -20.40 5.59
C ARG A 357 32.83 -19.45 4.87
N PHE A 358 32.53 -18.30 5.46
CA PHE A 358 31.71 -17.27 4.83
C PHE A 358 32.37 -16.69 3.57
N LEU A 359 33.68 -16.43 3.59
CA LEU A 359 34.42 -15.97 2.41
C LEU A 359 34.41 -16.99 1.27
N ILE A 360 34.58 -18.29 1.58
CA ILE A 360 34.50 -19.38 0.59
C ILE A 360 33.08 -19.47 0.03
N ALA A 361 32.06 -19.45 0.88
CA ALA A 361 30.66 -19.47 0.45
C ALA A 361 30.33 -18.26 -0.44
N GLY A 362 30.80 -17.07 -0.07
CA GLY A 362 30.66 -15.85 -0.87
C GLY A 362 31.33 -15.97 -2.23
N ALA A 363 32.54 -16.53 -2.31
CA ALA A 363 33.22 -16.79 -3.58
C ALA A 363 32.44 -17.75 -4.49
N VAL A 364 31.86 -18.81 -3.92
CA VAL A 364 31.01 -19.76 -4.66
C VAL A 364 29.75 -19.05 -5.20
N VAL A 365 29.09 -18.23 -4.38
CA VAL A 365 27.91 -17.46 -4.80
C VAL A 365 28.25 -16.51 -5.95
N ILE A 366 29.43 -15.86 -5.92
CA ILE A 366 29.88 -14.99 -7.02
C ILE A 366 30.06 -15.79 -8.32
N VAL A 367 30.71 -16.96 -8.26
CA VAL A 367 30.90 -17.82 -9.43
C VAL A 367 29.55 -18.26 -10.00
N ILE A 368 28.63 -18.70 -9.15
CA ILE A 368 27.27 -19.09 -9.57
C ILE A 368 26.55 -17.90 -10.21
N ALA A 369 26.62 -16.71 -9.62
CA ALA A 369 25.99 -15.50 -10.16
C ALA A 369 26.56 -15.11 -11.55
N VAL A 370 27.88 -15.26 -11.75
CA VAL A 370 28.51 -15.04 -13.06
C VAL A 370 28.04 -16.07 -14.08
N VAL A 371 27.97 -17.35 -13.72
CA VAL A 371 27.47 -18.42 -14.59
C VAL A 371 26.01 -18.18 -14.98
N ILE A 372 25.14 -17.86 -14.01
CA ILE A 372 23.74 -17.50 -14.26
C ILE A 372 23.65 -16.29 -15.17
N GLY A 373 24.48 -15.26 -14.96
CA GLY A 373 24.53 -14.08 -15.82
C GLY A 373 24.90 -14.40 -17.27
N ILE A 374 25.87 -15.30 -17.48
CA ILE A 374 26.26 -15.77 -18.82
C ILE A 374 25.12 -16.57 -19.46
N LEU A 375 24.53 -17.50 -18.73
CA LEU A 375 23.40 -18.31 -19.21
C LEU A 375 22.20 -17.44 -19.58
N PHE A 376 21.82 -16.49 -18.73
CA PHE A 376 20.72 -15.55 -19.00
C PHE A 376 21.00 -14.67 -20.23
N SER A 377 22.26 -14.25 -20.42
CA SER A 377 22.66 -13.50 -21.60
C SER A 377 22.52 -14.31 -22.89
N GLN A 378 22.91 -15.59 -22.85
CA GLN A 378 22.86 -16.49 -24.01
C GLN A 378 21.45 -16.97 -24.33
N LEU A 379 20.68 -17.40 -23.33
CA LEU A 379 19.36 -17.98 -23.51
C LEU A 379 18.29 -16.94 -23.79
N LEU A 380 18.40 -15.72 -23.22
CA LEU A 380 17.29 -14.76 -23.25
C LEU A 380 17.66 -13.45 -23.95
N THR A 381 18.78 -12.83 -23.56
CA THR A 381 19.11 -11.48 -24.05
C THR A 381 19.50 -11.45 -25.53
N ARG A 382 20.26 -12.44 -26.02
CA ARG A 382 20.71 -12.50 -27.42
C ARG A 382 19.55 -12.76 -28.39
N PRO A 383 18.71 -13.80 -28.21
CA PRO A 383 17.58 -14.04 -29.09
C PRO A 383 16.61 -12.85 -29.18
N LEU A 384 16.25 -12.24 -28.04
CA LEU A 384 15.40 -11.05 -28.01
C LEU A 384 16.00 -9.87 -28.77
N ALA A 385 17.32 -9.70 -28.74
CA ALA A 385 17.99 -8.64 -29.50
C ALA A 385 17.90 -8.87 -31.02
N VAL A 386 17.96 -10.13 -31.47
CA VAL A 386 17.78 -10.49 -32.89
C VAL A 386 16.33 -10.22 -33.30
N LEU A 387 15.34 -10.71 -32.55
CA LEU A 387 13.92 -10.47 -32.83
C LEU A 387 13.58 -8.98 -32.87
N ARG A 388 14.07 -8.20 -31.91
CA ARG A 388 13.90 -6.74 -31.91
C ARG A 388 14.44 -6.12 -33.20
N ARG A 389 15.63 -6.53 -33.67
CA ARG A 389 16.21 -6.02 -34.91
C ARG A 389 15.33 -6.38 -36.11
N THR A 390 14.86 -7.61 -36.18
CA THR A 390 13.96 -8.10 -37.25
C THR A 390 12.65 -7.30 -37.30
N ILE A 391 12.00 -7.10 -36.15
CA ILE A 391 10.79 -6.26 -36.05
C ILE A 391 11.09 -4.81 -36.45
N THR A 392 12.24 -4.28 -36.08
CA THR A 392 12.64 -2.91 -36.46
C THR A 392 12.83 -2.76 -37.96
N LEU A 393 13.34 -3.80 -38.65
CA LEU A 393 13.45 -3.81 -40.11
C LEU A 393 12.06 -3.90 -40.77
N LEU A 394 11.19 -4.79 -40.27
CA LEU A 394 9.81 -4.90 -40.74
C LEU A 394 9.02 -3.59 -40.57
N GLY A 395 9.19 -2.90 -39.43
CA GLY A 395 8.57 -1.59 -39.18
C GLY A 395 9.07 -0.48 -40.12
N LYS A 396 10.21 -0.68 -40.80
CA LYS A 396 10.70 0.22 -41.86
C LYS A 396 10.26 -0.20 -43.26
N GLY A 397 9.51 -1.30 -43.40
CA GLY A 397 9.14 -1.88 -44.69
C GLY A 397 10.27 -2.67 -45.36
N GLU A 398 11.37 -2.97 -44.66
CA GLU A 398 12.44 -3.83 -45.17
C GLU A 398 12.13 -5.28 -44.78
N LEU A 399 12.10 -6.21 -45.75
CA LEU A 399 11.88 -7.63 -45.51
C LEU A 399 13.22 -8.31 -45.17
N PRO A 400 13.48 -8.68 -43.90
CA PRO A 400 14.73 -9.30 -43.48
C PRO A 400 14.77 -10.80 -43.82
N PRO A 401 15.96 -11.42 -43.94
CA PRO A 401 16.08 -12.86 -44.13
C PRO A 401 15.55 -13.65 -42.91
N VAL A 402 15.14 -14.90 -43.16
CA VAL A 402 14.59 -15.83 -42.15
C VAL A 402 15.54 -15.98 -40.96
N VAL A 403 15.00 -15.78 -39.76
CA VAL A 403 15.75 -15.90 -38.51
C VAL A 403 15.69 -17.35 -38.02
N THR A 404 16.82 -18.03 -37.93
CA THR A 404 16.88 -19.40 -37.39
C THR A 404 17.29 -19.36 -35.92
N THR A 405 16.35 -19.64 -35.01
CA THR A 405 16.64 -19.91 -33.59
C THR A 405 16.28 -21.36 -33.28
N ASN A 406 17.21 -22.11 -32.67
CA ASN A 406 16.96 -23.48 -32.22
C ASN A 406 16.40 -23.46 -30.79
N SER A 407 15.25 -22.82 -30.59
CA SER A 407 14.59 -22.74 -29.30
C SER A 407 13.19 -23.34 -29.41
N GLN A 408 12.79 -24.15 -28.43
CA GLN A 408 11.43 -24.71 -28.33
C GLN A 408 10.59 -24.02 -27.23
N ASP A 409 11.06 -22.85 -26.78
CA ASP A 409 10.37 -22.00 -25.82
C ASP A 409 9.58 -20.90 -26.55
N GLU A 410 9.02 -19.97 -25.79
CA GLU A 410 8.22 -18.85 -26.30
C GLU A 410 9.01 -17.97 -27.27
N ILE A 411 10.34 -17.87 -27.11
CA ILE A 411 11.21 -17.14 -28.04
C ILE A 411 11.30 -17.86 -29.39
N GLY A 412 11.35 -19.19 -29.38
CA GLY A 412 11.26 -20.03 -30.56
C GLY A 412 9.95 -19.81 -31.31
N GLU A 413 8.83 -19.90 -30.59
CA GLU A 413 7.49 -19.67 -31.16
C GLU A 413 7.37 -18.26 -31.75
N MET A 414 7.84 -17.22 -31.04
CA MET A 414 7.88 -15.86 -31.58
C MET A 414 8.73 -15.75 -32.85
N THR A 415 9.83 -16.51 -32.93
CA THR A 415 10.69 -16.52 -34.12
C THR A 415 9.95 -17.14 -35.31
N GLU A 416 9.25 -18.26 -35.11
CA GLU A 416 8.44 -18.90 -36.14
C GLU A 416 7.31 -17.98 -36.63
N GLN A 417 6.58 -17.34 -35.71
CA GLN A 417 5.52 -16.40 -36.06
C GLN A 417 6.04 -15.17 -36.82
N ILE A 418 7.19 -14.62 -36.42
CA ILE A 418 7.82 -13.51 -37.13
C ILE A 418 8.28 -13.93 -38.52
N ASN A 419 8.86 -15.13 -38.68
CA ASN A 419 9.25 -15.64 -39.98
C ASN A 419 8.03 -15.87 -40.89
N ALA A 420 6.93 -16.42 -40.35
CA ALA A 420 5.67 -16.57 -41.07
C ALA A 420 5.13 -15.22 -41.52
N LEU A 421 5.18 -14.20 -40.65
CA LEU A 421 4.78 -12.83 -40.99
C LEU A 421 5.65 -12.25 -42.12
N VAL A 422 6.97 -12.42 -42.08
CA VAL A 422 7.89 -11.95 -43.12
C VAL A 422 7.55 -12.58 -44.48
N GLN A 423 7.39 -13.90 -44.52
CA GLN A 423 7.03 -14.63 -45.75
C GLN A 423 5.67 -14.20 -46.30
N ASN A 424 4.71 -13.94 -45.41
CA ASN A 424 3.38 -13.50 -45.79
C ASN A 424 3.39 -12.08 -46.36
N LEU A 425 4.13 -11.16 -45.74
CA LEU A 425 4.31 -9.81 -46.26
C LEU A 425 5.03 -9.80 -47.62
N GLU A 426 6.01 -10.70 -47.82
CA GLU A 426 6.68 -10.89 -49.10
C GLU A 426 5.71 -11.31 -50.21
N LYS A 427 4.83 -12.29 -49.93
CA LYS A 427 3.78 -12.71 -50.88
C LYS A 427 2.82 -11.58 -51.22
N THR A 428 2.37 -10.81 -50.24
CA THR A 428 1.46 -9.68 -50.44
C THR A 428 2.13 -8.54 -51.23
N ALA A 429 3.41 -8.25 -50.97
CA ALA A 429 4.17 -7.26 -51.72
C ALA A 429 4.34 -7.64 -53.19
N ASN A 430 4.66 -8.92 -53.48
CA ASN A 430 4.76 -9.43 -54.84
C ASN A 430 3.42 -9.32 -55.59
N PHE A 431 2.29 -9.65 -54.93
CA PHE A 431 0.97 -9.52 -55.53
C PHE A 431 0.61 -8.06 -55.87
N ALA A 432 0.90 -7.11 -54.97
CA ALA A 432 0.71 -5.69 -55.24
C ALA A 432 1.55 -5.21 -56.44
N GLN A 433 2.79 -5.71 -56.58
CA GLN A 433 3.66 -5.41 -57.71
C GLN A 433 3.12 -5.97 -59.04
N ASP A 434 2.54 -7.17 -59.02
CA ASP A 434 1.91 -7.78 -60.19
C ASP A 434 0.66 -7.00 -60.66
N ILE A 435 -0.19 -6.54 -59.73
CA ILE A 435 -1.32 -5.65 -60.02
C ILE A 435 -0.83 -4.34 -60.65
N GLY A 436 0.19 -3.71 -60.06
CA GLY A 436 0.78 -2.47 -60.58
C GLY A 436 1.39 -2.63 -61.97
N SER A 437 1.77 -3.86 -62.35
CA SER A 437 2.32 -4.21 -63.65
C SER A 437 1.25 -4.68 -64.66
N GLN A 438 -0.03 -4.45 -64.37
CA GLN A 438 -1.19 -4.84 -65.19
C GLN A 438 -1.32 -6.36 -65.42
N LYS A 439 -0.75 -7.19 -64.53
CA LYS A 439 -0.93 -8.65 -64.56
C LYS A 439 -2.05 -9.04 -63.61
N PHE A 440 -3.28 -9.09 -64.13
CA PHE A 440 -4.47 -9.34 -63.31
C PHE A 440 -4.83 -10.83 -63.14
N ASP A 441 -4.18 -11.73 -63.87
CA ASP A 441 -4.43 -13.19 -63.87
C ASP A 441 -3.59 -13.96 -62.83
N VAL A 442 -3.22 -13.31 -61.73
CA VAL A 442 -2.40 -13.93 -60.66
C VAL A 442 -3.30 -14.40 -59.53
N ASP A 443 -3.19 -15.68 -59.17
CA ASP A 443 -3.90 -16.28 -58.04
C ASP A 443 -3.27 -15.84 -56.71
N PHE A 444 -4.05 -15.16 -55.87
CA PHE A 444 -3.63 -14.69 -54.55
C PHE A 444 -4.70 -15.04 -53.54
N LYS A 445 -4.30 -15.75 -52.48
CA LYS A 445 -5.19 -16.11 -51.37
C LYS A 445 -4.87 -15.23 -50.16
N PRO A 446 -5.86 -14.55 -49.58
CA PRO A 446 -5.67 -13.77 -48.37
C PRO A 446 -5.25 -14.68 -47.21
N LEU A 447 -4.45 -14.14 -46.29
CA LEU A 447 -3.88 -14.89 -45.16
C LEU A 447 -4.95 -15.43 -44.20
N SER A 448 -6.10 -14.76 -44.16
CA SER A 448 -7.32 -15.20 -43.49
C SER A 448 -8.50 -14.46 -44.11
N GLU A 449 -9.73 -14.87 -43.79
CA GLU A 449 -10.93 -14.15 -44.18
C GLU A 449 -10.93 -12.68 -43.70
N LYS A 450 -10.14 -12.35 -42.67
CA LYS A 450 -9.99 -11.00 -42.09
C LYS A 450 -8.72 -10.27 -42.55
N ASP A 451 -7.97 -10.79 -43.52
CA ASP A 451 -6.77 -10.13 -44.05
C ASP A 451 -7.15 -8.86 -44.81
N VAL A 452 -7.21 -7.74 -44.07
CA VAL A 452 -7.63 -6.44 -44.59
C VAL A 452 -6.78 -6.01 -45.79
N LEU A 453 -5.46 -6.23 -45.73
CA LEU A 453 -4.55 -5.82 -46.80
C LEU A 453 -4.69 -6.73 -48.02
N GLY A 454 -4.74 -8.04 -47.82
CA GLY A 454 -4.96 -9.01 -48.90
C GLY A 454 -6.29 -8.81 -49.62
N ASN A 455 -7.38 -8.65 -48.86
CA ASN A 455 -8.72 -8.40 -49.40
C ASN A 455 -8.82 -7.02 -50.08
N ALA A 456 -8.17 -5.99 -49.53
CA ALA A 456 -8.13 -4.68 -50.17
C ALA A 456 -7.40 -4.71 -51.53
N LEU A 457 -6.30 -5.48 -51.65
CA LEU A 457 -5.59 -5.65 -52.92
C LEU A 457 -6.42 -6.46 -53.94
N ILE A 458 -7.15 -7.49 -53.51
CA ILE A 458 -8.10 -8.22 -54.37
C ILE A 458 -9.20 -7.28 -54.88
N ASN A 459 -9.83 -6.51 -53.99
CA ASN A 459 -10.84 -5.55 -54.36
C ASN A 459 -10.29 -4.48 -55.31
N ALA A 460 -9.07 -3.98 -55.06
CA ALA A 460 -8.42 -3.00 -55.93
C ALA A 460 -8.17 -3.56 -57.34
N ARG A 461 -7.72 -4.83 -57.47
CA ARG A 461 -7.59 -5.50 -58.76
C ARG A 461 -8.94 -5.57 -59.49
N ASP A 462 -9.97 -6.04 -58.81
CA ASP A 462 -11.29 -6.25 -59.41
C ASP A 462 -11.94 -4.91 -59.81
N SER A 463 -11.76 -3.86 -59.01
CA SER A 463 -12.17 -2.49 -59.35
C SER A 463 -11.40 -1.93 -60.54
N LEU A 464 -10.09 -2.17 -60.65
CA LEU A 464 -9.29 -1.74 -61.80
C LEU A 464 -9.74 -2.43 -63.10
N ILE A 465 -10.11 -3.71 -63.04
CA ILE A 465 -10.67 -4.45 -64.18
C ILE A 465 -12.00 -3.82 -64.63
N ARG A 466 -12.95 -3.63 -63.71
CA ARG A 466 -14.27 -3.03 -64.04
C ARG A 466 -14.16 -1.60 -64.54
N SER A 467 -13.29 -0.79 -63.92
CA SER A 467 -13.06 0.60 -64.33
C SER A 467 -12.50 0.70 -65.75
N ALA A 468 -11.63 -0.23 -66.16
CA ALA A 468 -11.12 -0.27 -67.52
C ALA A 468 -12.22 -0.59 -68.56
N GLU A 469 -13.18 -1.45 -68.23
CA GLU A 469 -14.33 -1.78 -69.10
C GLU A 469 -15.32 -0.61 -69.22
N GLU A 470 -15.70 0.01 -68.10
CA GLU A 470 -16.62 1.16 -68.07
C GLU A 470 -16.03 2.42 -68.73
N ALA A 471 -14.72 2.66 -68.57
CA ALA A 471 -14.04 3.79 -69.19
C ALA A 471 -14.10 3.71 -70.73
N ASN A 472 -14.04 2.50 -71.29
CA ASN A 472 -14.06 2.27 -72.73
C ASN A 472 -15.45 2.57 -73.35
N ILE A 473 -16.54 2.16 -72.68
CA ILE A 473 -17.91 2.44 -73.12
C ILE A 473 -18.20 3.96 -73.02
N ASN A 474 -17.86 4.58 -71.88
CA ASN A 474 -18.08 6.01 -71.66
C ASN A 474 -17.30 6.89 -72.65
N ALA A 475 -16.06 6.52 -72.98
CA ALA A 475 -15.26 7.23 -73.97
C ALA A 475 -15.94 7.26 -75.35
N TRP A 476 -16.48 6.11 -75.79
CA TRP A 476 -17.17 6.00 -77.07
C TRP A 476 -18.46 6.83 -77.12
N VAL A 477 -19.29 6.78 -76.07
CA VAL A 477 -20.57 7.53 -75.98
C VAL A 477 -20.33 9.04 -75.92
N ASN A 478 -19.37 9.50 -75.10
CA ASN A 478 -19.09 10.93 -74.93
C ASN A 478 -18.57 11.58 -76.22
N GLU A 479 -17.74 10.88 -77.00
CA GLU A 479 -17.26 11.38 -78.29
C GLU A 479 -18.42 11.67 -79.26
N ARG A 480 -19.49 10.85 -79.25
CA ARG A 480 -20.64 10.98 -80.17
C ARG A 480 -21.67 11.96 -79.64
N LEU A 481 -21.84 12.07 -78.32
CA LEU A 481 -22.65 13.10 -77.67
C LEU A 481 -22.11 14.51 -77.93
N ASN A 482 -20.78 14.70 -77.97
CA ASN A 482 -20.19 16.00 -78.25
C ASN A 482 -20.61 16.56 -79.62
N VAL A 483 -20.64 15.71 -80.65
CA VAL A 483 -21.09 16.11 -81.99
C VAL A 483 -22.56 16.54 -81.99
N ILE A 484 -23.41 15.87 -81.19
CA ILE A 484 -24.83 16.21 -81.08
C ILE A 484 -25.03 17.50 -80.29
N ASN A 485 -24.28 17.70 -79.22
CA ASN A 485 -24.31 18.95 -78.44
C ASN A 485 -23.85 20.16 -79.28
N ASP A 486 -22.90 19.98 -80.20
CA ASP A 486 -22.52 21.02 -81.17
C ASP A 486 -23.67 21.36 -82.13
N ILE A 487 -24.43 20.35 -82.59
CA ILE A 487 -25.63 20.57 -83.42
C ILE A 487 -26.71 21.33 -82.63
N LEU A 488 -26.93 20.97 -81.36
CA LEU A 488 -27.88 21.63 -80.46
C LEU A 488 -27.53 23.10 -80.19
N ARG A 489 -26.22 23.44 -80.09
CA ARG A 489 -25.75 24.81 -79.84
C ARG A 489 -25.78 25.73 -81.06
N THR A 490 -25.68 25.17 -82.26
CA THR A 490 -25.49 25.94 -83.50
C THR A 490 -26.78 26.20 -84.27
N THR A 491 -27.93 25.76 -83.74
CA THR A 491 -29.20 25.80 -84.45
C THR A 491 -30.30 26.45 -83.60
N ASP A 492 -30.78 27.62 -84.02
CA ASP A 492 -31.80 28.39 -83.28
C ASP A 492 -33.25 28.00 -83.63
N LYS A 493 -33.43 27.17 -84.67
CA LYS A 493 -34.75 26.71 -85.15
C LYS A 493 -34.90 25.21 -84.93
N LEU A 494 -36.00 24.83 -84.29
CA LEU A 494 -36.28 23.46 -83.87
C LEU A 494 -36.28 22.46 -85.03
N GLU A 495 -36.81 22.84 -86.20
CA GLU A 495 -36.92 21.96 -87.37
C GLU A 495 -35.56 21.63 -87.99
N VAL A 496 -34.68 22.63 -88.09
CA VAL A 496 -33.33 22.47 -88.64
C VAL A 496 -32.47 21.61 -87.70
N MET A 497 -32.69 21.74 -86.39
CA MET A 497 -32.02 20.97 -85.35
C MET A 497 -32.43 19.49 -85.44
N ALA A 498 -33.75 19.24 -85.54
CA ALA A 498 -34.31 17.90 -85.66
C ALA A 498 -33.80 17.14 -86.89
N GLU A 499 -33.70 17.78 -88.07
CA GLU A 499 -33.18 17.13 -89.29
C GLU A 499 -31.72 16.68 -89.14
N LYS A 500 -30.84 17.54 -88.61
CA LYS A 500 -29.40 17.24 -88.48
C LYS A 500 -29.13 16.14 -87.45
N ILE A 501 -29.82 16.18 -86.32
CA ILE A 501 -29.69 15.17 -85.26
C ILE A 501 -30.14 13.82 -85.78
N LEU A 502 -31.31 13.76 -86.43
CA LEU A 502 -31.88 12.52 -86.93
C LEU A 502 -30.97 11.84 -87.96
N ALA A 503 -30.37 12.61 -88.88
CA ALA A 503 -29.44 12.08 -89.87
C ALA A 503 -28.15 11.50 -89.24
N TYR A 504 -27.65 12.13 -88.17
CA TYR A 504 -26.47 11.66 -87.46
C TYR A 504 -26.78 10.40 -86.65
N VAL A 505 -27.85 10.41 -85.85
CA VAL A 505 -28.23 9.29 -84.98
C VAL A 505 -28.52 8.03 -85.79
N VAL A 506 -29.27 8.13 -86.89
CA VAL A 506 -29.58 6.98 -87.75
C VAL A 506 -28.32 6.30 -88.29
N ARG A 507 -27.28 7.09 -88.64
CA ARG A 507 -26.00 6.56 -89.11
C ARG A 507 -25.20 5.86 -88.02
N GLU A 508 -25.07 6.47 -86.84
CA GLU A 508 -24.20 5.95 -85.77
C GLU A 508 -24.75 4.67 -85.12
N VAL A 509 -26.07 4.51 -85.06
CA VAL A 509 -26.70 3.30 -84.50
C VAL A 509 -27.00 2.22 -85.57
N GLY A 510 -26.54 2.42 -86.81
CA GLY A 510 -26.74 1.46 -87.90
C GLY A 510 -28.22 1.29 -88.32
N ALA A 511 -29.06 2.30 -88.08
CA ALA A 511 -30.46 2.28 -88.45
C ALA A 511 -30.67 2.64 -89.93
N ILE A 512 -31.83 2.26 -90.48
CA ILE A 512 -32.19 2.52 -91.89
C ILE A 512 -33.18 3.68 -92.03
N GLN A 513 -33.90 4.00 -90.95
CA GLN A 513 -34.91 5.05 -90.91
C GLN A 513 -35.01 5.65 -89.51
N GLY A 514 -35.38 6.93 -89.44
CA GLY A 514 -35.83 7.58 -88.22
C GLY A 514 -36.83 8.70 -88.48
N ALA A 515 -37.57 9.08 -87.43
CA ALA A 515 -38.51 10.20 -87.41
C ALA A 515 -38.42 10.99 -86.10
N PHE A 516 -38.70 12.30 -86.17
CA PHE A 516 -38.70 13.22 -85.03
C PHE A 516 -40.05 13.94 -84.95
N TYR A 517 -40.68 13.87 -83.79
CA TYR A 517 -42.00 14.44 -83.50
C TYR A 517 -41.91 15.52 -82.41
N GLU A 518 -42.55 16.67 -82.63
CA GLU A 518 -42.68 17.77 -81.67
C GLU A 518 -44.04 17.71 -80.96
N MET A 519 -44.08 17.96 -79.65
CA MET A 519 -45.32 18.13 -78.90
C MET A 519 -45.86 19.58 -79.00
N LYS A 520 -47.02 19.74 -79.65
CA LYS A 520 -47.77 21.01 -79.72
C LYS A 520 -48.97 20.98 -78.77
N ARG A 521 -49.17 22.10 -78.04
CA ARG A 521 -50.25 22.25 -77.06
C ARG A 521 -51.19 23.39 -77.46
N ASP A 522 -52.48 23.11 -77.51
CA ASP A 522 -53.53 24.13 -77.68
C ASP A 522 -54.31 24.31 -76.36
N GLU A 523 -54.05 25.42 -75.67
CA GLU A 523 -54.67 25.76 -74.37
C GLU A 523 -56.20 25.98 -74.47
N LYS A 524 -56.74 26.26 -75.66
CA LYS A 524 -58.18 26.50 -75.85
C LYS A 524 -58.96 25.23 -76.19
N ALA A 525 -58.33 24.23 -76.81
CA ALA A 525 -58.96 22.97 -77.21
C ALA A 525 -58.73 21.80 -76.24
N GLY A 526 -57.77 21.92 -75.31
CA GLY A 526 -57.47 20.87 -74.32
C GLY A 526 -56.91 19.58 -74.92
N THR A 527 -56.37 19.64 -76.14
CA THR A 527 -55.78 18.52 -76.88
C THR A 527 -54.29 18.80 -77.14
N GLU A 528 -53.45 17.76 -77.02
CA GLU A 528 -52.03 17.80 -77.35
C GLU A 528 -51.81 16.98 -78.64
N GLU A 529 -50.91 17.42 -79.51
CA GLU A 529 -50.65 16.74 -80.78
C GLU A 529 -49.15 16.58 -81.02
N LEU A 530 -48.72 15.36 -81.33
CA LEU A 530 -47.36 15.06 -81.78
C LEU A 530 -47.30 15.22 -83.29
N VAL A 531 -46.56 16.22 -83.76
CA VAL A 531 -46.43 16.53 -85.18
C VAL A 531 -45.03 16.16 -85.64
N MET A 532 -44.92 15.36 -86.71
CA MET A 532 -43.62 15.06 -87.30
C MET A 532 -43.01 16.34 -87.88
N ILE A 533 -41.83 16.71 -87.38
CA ILE A 533 -41.06 17.88 -87.85
C ILE A 533 -39.84 17.49 -88.67
N ALA A 534 -39.34 16.25 -88.55
CA ALA A 534 -38.27 15.72 -89.39
C ALA A 534 -38.38 14.20 -89.60
N SER A 535 -37.93 13.71 -90.76
CA SER A 535 -37.77 12.28 -91.06
C SER A 535 -36.49 12.03 -91.88
N HIS A 536 -35.87 10.86 -91.69
CA HIS A 536 -34.65 10.46 -92.38
C HIS A 536 -34.75 8.99 -92.80
N ALA A 537 -34.68 8.71 -94.10
CA ALA A 537 -34.68 7.35 -94.65
C ALA A 537 -33.65 7.24 -95.79
N TYR A 538 -33.04 6.07 -95.95
CA TYR A 538 -31.97 5.88 -96.95
C TYR A 538 -32.46 6.20 -98.38
N ASN A 539 -32.01 7.34 -98.89
CA ASN A 539 -32.06 7.74 -100.30
C ASN A 539 -33.41 8.12 -100.96
N LYS A 540 -34.29 8.87 -100.27
CA LYS A 540 -35.28 9.80 -100.91
C LYS A 540 -35.99 10.66 -99.85
N LYS A 541 -35.95 12.01 -99.95
CA LYS A 541 -36.84 12.90 -99.19
C LYS A 541 -38.28 12.72 -99.72
N LYS A 542 -39.14 12.02 -98.97
CA LYS A 542 -40.60 12.01 -99.17
C LYS A 542 -41.22 12.77 -98.00
N TYR A 543 -41.95 13.85 -98.28
CA TYR A 543 -42.73 14.59 -97.29
C TYR A 543 -43.89 13.70 -96.78
N LEU A 544 -43.68 13.02 -95.66
CA LEU A 544 -44.73 12.37 -94.88
C LEU A 544 -45.12 13.32 -93.75
N SER A 545 -46.30 13.93 -93.83
CA SER A 545 -46.89 14.69 -92.72
C SER A 545 -47.71 13.73 -91.87
N ALA A 546 -47.10 13.13 -90.85
CA ALA A 546 -47.82 12.33 -89.85
C ALA A 546 -48.02 13.17 -88.58
N SER A 547 -49.23 13.15 -88.04
CA SER A 547 -49.53 13.67 -86.71
C SER A 547 -50.33 12.66 -85.90
N PHE A 548 -50.10 12.64 -84.60
CA PHE A 548 -50.74 11.72 -83.65
C PHE A 548 -51.36 12.51 -82.52
N LYS A 549 -52.64 12.28 -82.24
CA LYS A 549 -53.34 12.98 -81.14
C LYS A 549 -53.02 12.33 -79.80
N VAL A 550 -52.74 13.17 -78.80
CA VAL A 550 -52.48 12.78 -77.41
C VAL A 550 -53.53 13.44 -76.52
N PHE A 551 -54.42 12.62 -75.95
CA PHE A 551 -55.50 13.10 -75.08
C PHE A 551 -55.12 12.93 -73.61
N LYS A 552 -54.70 14.03 -72.95
CA LYS A 552 -54.43 14.17 -71.50
C LYS A 552 -54.32 12.83 -70.73
N ASN A 553 -53.21 12.12 -70.92
CA ASN A 553 -52.82 10.88 -70.22
C ASN A 553 -53.86 9.73 -70.23
N ARG A 554 -54.80 9.66 -71.18
CA ARG A 554 -55.83 8.60 -71.25
C ARG A 554 -55.67 7.67 -72.44
N TYR A 555 -55.34 8.22 -73.60
CA TYR A 555 -55.21 7.46 -74.86
C TYR A 555 -54.35 8.27 -75.84
N ALA A 556 -53.51 7.58 -76.60
CA ALA A 556 -52.73 8.15 -77.69
C ALA A 556 -52.77 7.26 -78.93
N GLU A 557 -52.69 7.87 -80.10
CA GLU A 557 -52.71 7.16 -81.38
C GLU A 557 -51.31 6.63 -81.74
N GLY A 558 -51.22 5.35 -82.09
CA GLY A 558 -50.00 4.69 -82.56
C GLY A 558 -48.91 4.48 -81.48
N LEU A 559 -47.85 3.76 -81.84
CA LEU A 559 -46.73 3.44 -80.93
C LEU A 559 -45.94 4.70 -80.51
N VAL A 560 -45.89 5.73 -81.36
CA VAL A 560 -45.26 7.03 -81.08
C VAL A 560 -46.00 7.77 -79.97
N GLY A 561 -47.34 7.83 -80.04
CA GLY A 561 -48.17 8.41 -79.01
C GLY A 561 -48.12 7.62 -77.68
N GLN A 562 -48.04 6.29 -77.77
CA GLN A 562 -47.90 5.42 -76.60
C GLN A 562 -46.58 5.68 -75.86
N ALA A 563 -45.45 5.81 -76.57
CA ALA A 563 -44.15 6.12 -75.96
C ALA A 563 -44.16 7.48 -75.22
N ALA A 564 -44.91 8.46 -75.74
CA ALA A 564 -45.09 9.75 -75.07
C ALA A 564 -45.91 9.66 -73.78
N ILE A 565 -46.99 8.87 -73.73
CA ILE A 565 -47.79 8.70 -72.50
C ILE A 565 -47.02 7.88 -71.46
N GLU A 566 -46.37 6.79 -71.88
CA GLU A 566 -45.63 5.89 -70.98
C GLU A 566 -44.34 6.53 -70.45
N LYS A 567 -43.82 7.57 -71.12
CA LYS A 567 -42.56 8.26 -70.78
C LYS A 567 -41.36 7.31 -70.69
N GLU A 568 -41.44 6.18 -71.38
CA GLU A 568 -40.39 5.18 -71.49
C GLU A 568 -40.14 4.83 -72.96
N ALA A 569 -38.92 4.36 -73.24
CA ALA A 569 -38.57 3.94 -74.59
C ALA A 569 -39.26 2.62 -74.95
N ILE A 570 -40.03 2.62 -76.04
CA ILE A 570 -40.69 1.42 -76.56
C ILE A 570 -39.75 0.72 -77.53
N ARG A 571 -39.54 -0.58 -77.31
CA ARG A 571 -38.67 -1.44 -78.13
C ARG A 571 -39.45 -2.64 -78.65
N ARG A 572 -39.44 -2.85 -79.97
CA ARG A 572 -40.22 -3.92 -80.61
C ARG A 572 -39.40 -4.61 -81.71
N THR A 573 -39.40 -5.93 -81.70
CA THR A 573 -38.90 -6.77 -82.80
C THR A 573 -40.02 -7.21 -83.76
N GLU A 574 -41.28 -7.12 -83.32
CA GLU A 574 -42.49 -7.35 -84.12
C GLU A 574 -42.93 -6.03 -84.78
N ILE A 575 -42.81 -5.95 -86.11
CA ILE A 575 -43.14 -4.72 -86.87
C ILE A 575 -44.50 -4.88 -87.55
N PRO A 576 -45.41 -3.88 -87.45
CA PRO A 576 -46.70 -3.90 -88.14
C PRO A 576 -46.60 -4.11 -89.65
N ASP A 577 -47.58 -4.83 -90.23
CA ASP A 577 -47.56 -5.21 -91.66
C ASP A 577 -47.66 -4.02 -92.63
N ASP A 578 -48.24 -2.91 -92.16
CA ASP A 578 -48.43 -1.62 -92.84
C ASP A 578 -47.23 -0.66 -92.72
N TYR A 579 -46.14 -1.08 -92.07
CA TYR A 579 -44.93 -0.27 -91.94
C TYR A 579 -44.17 -0.15 -93.28
N VAL A 580 -43.67 1.05 -93.57
CA VAL A 580 -43.10 1.42 -94.88
C VAL A 580 -41.87 0.56 -95.24
N THR A 581 -41.86 -0.01 -96.45
CA THR A 581 -40.71 -0.74 -97.03
C THR A 581 -39.82 0.18 -97.85
N ILE A 582 -38.49 0.02 -97.74
CA ILE A 582 -37.53 0.72 -98.60
C ILE A 582 -37.14 -0.19 -99.76
N THR A 583 -37.26 0.32 -100.99
CA THR A 583 -36.81 -0.35 -102.22
C THR A 583 -35.35 -0.01 -102.49
N SER A 584 -34.43 -0.98 -102.35
CA SER A 584 -33.02 -0.83 -102.76
C SER A 584 -32.79 -1.50 -104.11
N GLY A 585 -32.18 -0.77 -105.06
CA GLY A 585 -31.96 -1.21 -106.45
C GLY A 585 -31.02 -2.41 -106.65
N LEU A 586 -30.41 -2.95 -105.57
CA LEU A 586 -29.47 -4.08 -105.64
C LEU A 586 -29.83 -5.26 -104.70
N LEU A 587 -30.72 -5.08 -103.71
CA LEU A 587 -30.91 -6.02 -102.59
C LEU A 587 -32.37 -6.42 -102.31
N GLY A 588 -33.32 -5.96 -103.13
CA GLY A 588 -34.76 -6.22 -102.92
C GLY A 588 -35.38 -5.41 -101.78
N GLU A 589 -36.67 -5.61 -101.54
CA GLU A 589 -37.41 -4.98 -100.43
C GLU A 589 -36.95 -5.58 -99.09
N LYS A 590 -36.42 -4.75 -98.19
CA LYS A 590 -36.08 -5.15 -96.81
C LYS A 590 -36.96 -4.40 -95.81
N LYS A 591 -37.70 -5.15 -94.98
CA LYS A 591 -38.41 -4.63 -93.80
C LYS A 591 -37.41 -4.44 -92.65
N PRO A 592 -37.55 -3.38 -91.82
CA PRO A 592 -36.82 -3.32 -90.55
C PRO A 592 -37.14 -4.55 -89.69
N LYS A 593 -36.27 -4.88 -88.75
CA LYS A 593 -36.48 -5.99 -87.78
C LYS A 593 -36.57 -5.51 -86.34
N PHE A 594 -36.26 -4.24 -86.10
CA PHE A 594 -36.29 -3.65 -84.78
C PHE A 594 -36.74 -2.19 -84.85
N LEU A 595 -37.61 -1.79 -83.92
CA LEU A 595 -38.11 -0.44 -83.74
C LEU A 595 -37.78 0.03 -82.33
N HIS A 596 -37.19 1.22 -82.23
CA HIS A 596 -36.87 1.90 -80.98
C HIS A 596 -37.51 3.29 -81.00
N ILE A 597 -38.41 3.54 -80.05
CA ILE A 597 -39.14 4.80 -79.93
C ILE A 597 -38.82 5.39 -78.56
N SER A 598 -38.09 6.51 -78.53
CA SER A 598 -37.65 7.19 -77.31
C SER A 598 -38.40 8.51 -77.10
N PRO A 599 -39.07 8.72 -75.96
CA PRO A 599 -39.65 10.01 -75.64
C PRO A 599 -38.56 11.03 -75.27
N LEU A 600 -38.70 12.26 -75.75
CA LEU A 600 -37.83 13.39 -75.44
C LEU A 600 -38.33 14.05 -74.16
N ILE A 601 -37.84 13.54 -73.03
CA ILE A 601 -38.19 13.99 -71.69
C ILE A 601 -36.96 14.60 -71.01
N THR A 602 -37.16 15.65 -70.24
CA THR A 602 -36.10 16.12 -69.33
C THR A 602 -36.15 15.32 -68.03
N ALA A 603 -34.99 14.99 -67.49
CA ALA A 603 -34.88 14.18 -66.28
C ALA A 603 -35.55 14.82 -65.04
N ASP A 604 -35.69 16.14 -65.02
CA ASP A 604 -36.18 16.94 -63.90
C ASP A 604 -37.71 17.11 -63.89
N THR A 605 -38.33 17.52 -64.99
CA THR A 605 -39.78 17.79 -65.05
C THR A 605 -40.59 16.57 -65.50
N ARG A 606 -39.92 15.54 -66.07
CA ARG A 606 -40.57 14.40 -66.76
C ARG A 606 -41.63 14.83 -67.76
N GLU A 607 -41.47 16.03 -68.32
CA GLU A 607 -42.37 16.58 -69.31
C GLU A 607 -41.93 16.13 -70.71
N VAL A 608 -42.88 15.73 -71.54
CA VAL A 608 -42.60 15.21 -72.89
C VAL A 608 -42.64 16.38 -73.87
N TYR A 609 -41.49 16.70 -74.45
CA TYR A 609 -41.36 17.77 -75.44
C TYR A 609 -41.42 17.26 -76.88
N GLY A 610 -41.25 15.95 -77.10
CA GLY A 610 -41.33 15.30 -78.40
C GLY A 610 -41.03 13.80 -78.32
N VAL A 611 -40.93 13.13 -79.46
CA VAL A 611 -40.60 11.70 -79.57
C VAL A 611 -39.63 11.46 -80.73
N LEU A 612 -38.65 10.57 -80.52
CA LEU A 612 -37.68 10.13 -81.51
C LEU A 612 -37.94 8.65 -81.86
N GLU A 613 -38.18 8.34 -83.11
CA GLU A 613 -38.38 6.98 -83.62
C GLU A 613 -37.21 6.57 -84.50
N ILE A 614 -36.70 5.35 -84.29
CA ILE A 614 -35.55 4.77 -85.02
C ILE A 614 -35.89 3.32 -85.40
N ALA A 615 -35.72 2.97 -86.68
CA ALA A 615 -35.94 1.62 -87.20
C ALA A 615 -34.63 1.02 -87.76
N ALA A 616 -34.26 -0.16 -87.26
CA ALA A 616 -32.99 -0.84 -87.55
C ALA A 616 -33.20 -2.25 -88.17
N LEU A 617 -32.16 -2.74 -88.86
CA LEU A 617 -32.15 -4.07 -89.48
C LEU A 617 -31.76 -5.19 -88.51
N GLU A 618 -31.14 -4.84 -87.39
CA GLU A 618 -30.69 -5.74 -86.33
C GLU A 618 -31.20 -5.23 -84.98
N GLU A 619 -31.32 -6.13 -84.01
CA GLU A 619 -31.73 -5.77 -82.65
C GLU A 619 -30.60 -5.00 -81.96
N ILE A 620 -30.93 -3.86 -81.34
CA ILE A 620 -30.01 -3.13 -80.46
C ILE A 620 -30.18 -3.71 -79.05
N PRO A 621 -29.17 -4.39 -78.45
CA PRO A 621 -29.30 -5.01 -77.13
C PRO A 621 -29.40 -3.98 -76.00
N LYS A 622 -30.11 -4.32 -74.91
CA LYS A 622 -30.24 -3.43 -73.74
C LYS A 622 -28.90 -3.31 -73.00
N GLY A 623 -28.49 -2.09 -72.68
CA GLY A 623 -27.18 -1.81 -72.05
C GLY A 623 -25.98 -1.89 -73.01
N SER A 624 -26.23 -2.00 -74.32
CA SER A 624 -25.20 -1.77 -75.32
C SER A 624 -24.81 -0.30 -75.39
N ARG A 625 -23.63 -0.01 -75.93
CA ARG A 625 -23.16 1.36 -76.16
C ARG A 625 -24.14 2.17 -77.03
N GLU A 626 -24.82 1.52 -77.98
CA GLU A 626 -25.82 2.14 -78.86
C GLU A 626 -27.13 2.50 -78.12
N ASP A 627 -27.60 1.65 -77.20
CA ASP A 627 -28.78 1.89 -76.35
C ASP A 627 -28.53 3.02 -75.34
N GLU A 628 -27.32 3.08 -74.78
CA GLU A 628 -26.90 4.14 -73.86
C GLU A 628 -26.79 5.50 -74.57
N LEU A 629 -26.29 5.52 -75.80
CA LEU A 629 -26.23 6.72 -76.63
C LEU A 629 -27.63 7.29 -76.91
N LEU A 630 -28.59 6.47 -77.35
CA LEU A 630 -29.97 6.89 -77.63
C LEU A 630 -30.67 7.47 -76.39
N THR A 631 -30.44 6.85 -75.22
CA THR A 631 -31.02 7.31 -73.96
C THR A 631 -30.48 8.68 -73.54
N ARG A 632 -29.15 8.89 -73.61
CA ARG A 632 -28.51 10.16 -73.20
C ARG A 632 -28.82 11.31 -74.15
N ILE A 633 -28.98 11.03 -75.45
CA ILE A 633 -29.34 12.05 -76.45
C ILE A 633 -30.76 12.58 -76.21
N SER A 634 -31.71 11.71 -75.83
CA SER A 634 -33.11 12.10 -75.58
C SER A 634 -33.25 13.21 -74.54
N ASP A 635 -32.49 13.15 -73.43
CA ASP A 635 -32.48 14.20 -72.39
C ASP A 635 -31.87 15.52 -72.90
N SER A 636 -30.74 15.45 -73.63
CA SER A 636 -30.07 16.65 -74.15
C SER A 636 -30.97 17.42 -75.14
N ILE A 637 -31.65 16.69 -76.03
CA ILE A 637 -32.62 17.26 -76.97
C ILE A 637 -33.81 17.88 -76.24
N ALA A 638 -34.38 17.17 -75.26
CA ALA A 638 -35.54 17.66 -74.49
C ALA A 638 -35.23 18.97 -73.75
N ARG A 639 -34.05 19.06 -73.10
CA ARG A 639 -33.61 20.28 -72.39
C ARG A 639 -33.46 21.47 -73.31
N THR A 640 -32.98 21.23 -74.53
CA THR A 640 -32.81 22.28 -75.53
C THR A 640 -34.17 22.82 -75.98
N ILE A 641 -35.16 21.94 -76.19
CA ILE A 641 -36.53 22.33 -76.52
C ILE A 641 -37.18 23.12 -75.36
N PHE A 642 -36.98 22.70 -74.11
CA PHE A 642 -37.47 23.43 -72.93
C PHE A 642 -36.90 24.85 -72.85
N ASN A 643 -35.58 25.00 -73.01
CA ASN A 643 -34.91 26.31 -72.93
C ASN A 643 -35.42 27.29 -73.98
N ILE A 644 -35.76 26.81 -75.18
CA ILE A 644 -36.38 27.64 -76.23
C ILE A 644 -37.75 28.16 -75.79
N LYS A 645 -38.57 27.35 -75.10
CA LYS A 645 -39.93 27.71 -74.64
C LYS A 645 -39.96 28.62 -73.41
N VAL A 646 -39.10 28.41 -72.41
CA VAL A 646 -39.09 29.21 -71.17
C VAL A 646 -38.78 30.68 -71.44
N ARG A 647 -37.84 30.94 -72.36
CA ARG A 647 -37.42 32.30 -72.72
C ARG A 647 -38.58 33.17 -73.21
N GLU A 648 -39.61 32.58 -73.82
CA GLU A 648 -40.79 33.30 -74.28
C GLU A 648 -41.75 33.71 -73.15
N SER A 649 -41.72 33.04 -71.98
CA SER A 649 -42.68 33.25 -70.87
C SER A 649 -42.20 34.25 -69.80
N THR A 650 -40.89 34.33 -69.56
CA THR A 650 -40.29 35.15 -68.48
C THR A 650 -40.46 36.66 -68.69
N ASP A 651 -40.55 37.12 -69.94
CA ASP A 651 -40.70 38.55 -70.27
C ASP A 651 -42.04 39.16 -69.81
N LEU A 652 -43.05 38.34 -69.49
CA LEU A 652 -44.40 38.81 -69.15
C LEU A 652 -44.61 39.13 -67.65
N LEU A 653 -43.94 38.38 -66.75
CA LEU A 653 -44.22 38.34 -65.30
C LEU A 653 -43.53 39.45 -64.47
N LEU A 654 -42.46 40.05 -64.99
CA LEU A 654 -41.64 41.03 -64.25
C LEU A 654 -42.35 42.37 -63.96
N LYS A 655 -43.58 42.58 -64.46
CA LYS A 655 -44.34 43.82 -64.32
C LYS A 655 -45.22 43.93 -63.06
N GLU A 656 -45.52 42.85 -62.34
CA GLU A 656 -46.54 42.85 -61.28
C GLU A 656 -46.03 43.01 -59.83
N GLN A 657 -44.76 42.75 -59.54
CA GLN A 657 -44.29 42.45 -58.17
C GLN A 657 -44.03 43.68 -57.26
N THR A 658 -43.95 44.90 -57.77
CA THR A 658 -43.37 46.04 -57.05
C THR A 658 -44.29 46.78 -56.04
N LYS A 659 -45.54 46.34 -55.78
CA LYS A 659 -46.57 47.17 -55.10
C LYS A 659 -46.90 46.84 -53.63
N LEU A 660 -46.49 45.68 -53.09
CA LEU A 660 -47.11 45.11 -51.86
C LEU A 660 -46.40 45.46 -50.53
N THR A 661 -45.19 46.04 -50.56
CA THR A 661 -44.28 46.03 -49.39
C THR A 661 -44.53 47.14 -48.34
N GLU A 662 -45.37 48.14 -48.59
CA GLU A 662 -45.42 49.38 -47.75
C GLU A 662 -46.35 49.34 -46.51
N GLU A 663 -47.28 48.39 -46.33
CA GLU A 663 -48.33 48.49 -45.29
C GLU A 663 -47.98 47.97 -43.87
N LEU A 664 -46.97 47.12 -43.68
CA LEU A 664 -46.81 46.32 -42.44
C LEU A 664 -46.24 47.06 -41.20
N GLN A 665 -45.67 48.25 -41.32
CA GLN A 665 -44.85 48.85 -40.24
C GLN A 665 -45.62 49.58 -39.10
N ALA A 666 -46.94 49.76 -39.18
CA ALA A 666 -47.66 50.67 -38.27
C ALA A 666 -48.15 50.08 -36.91
N ASN A 667 -48.34 48.76 -36.77
CA ASN A 667 -49.10 48.17 -35.65
C ASN A 667 -48.34 47.86 -34.35
N GLN A 668 -47.01 47.92 -34.32
CA GLN A 668 -46.21 47.35 -33.21
C GLN A 668 -46.21 48.17 -31.90
N LYS A 669 -46.56 49.47 -31.91
CA LYS A 669 -46.21 50.41 -30.80
C LYS A 669 -47.18 50.49 -29.60
N GLU A 670 -48.32 49.79 -29.58
CA GLU A 670 -49.39 50.05 -28.59
C GLU A 670 -49.33 49.19 -27.30
N LEU A 671 -48.66 48.03 -27.32
CA LEU A 671 -48.80 46.99 -26.29
C LEU A 671 -47.99 47.20 -24.99
N GLU A 672 -46.93 48.02 -24.98
CA GLU A 672 -45.97 48.08 -23.86
C GLU A 672 -46.46 48.81 -22.59
N LYS A 673 -47.60 49.53 -22.63
CA LYS A 673 -48.00 50.45 -21.55
C LYS A 673 -48.70 49.79 -20.34
N ASN A 674 -49.28 48.60 -20.47
CA ASN A 674 -50.23 48.07 -19.47
C ASN A 674 -49.63 47.21 -18.33
N ALA A 675 -48.37 46.79 -18.40
CA ALA A 675 -47.81 45.77 -17.49
C ALA A 675 -47.36 46.27 -16.09
N LYS A 676 -47.31 47.58 -15.83
CA LYS A 676 -46.57 48.15 -14.68
C LYS A 676 -47.36 48.29 -13.35
N GLU A 677 -48.68 48.17 -13.33
CA GLU A 677 -49.52 48.55 -12.17
C GLU A 677 -49.75 47.45 -11.11
N LEU A 678 -49.41 46.17 -11.37
CA LEU A 678 -49.89 45.04 -10.56
C LEU A 678 -49.03 44.70 -9.31
N ALA A 679 -47.81 45.24 -9.17
CA ALA A 679 -46.79 44.70 -8.25
C ALA A 679 -46.85 45.18 -6.78
N ASP A 680 -47.50 46.31 -6.48
CA ASP A 680 -47.28 47.01 -5.19
C ASP A 680 -48.13 46.54 -3.97
N LYS A 681 -49.09 45.61 -4.12
CA LYS A 681 -50.08 45.29 -3.05
C LYS A 681 -49.73 44.18 -2.04
N ASN A 682 -48.70 43.36 -2.22
CA ASN A 682 -48.55 42.07 -1.47
C ASN A 682 -47.79 42.12 -0.12
N LYS A 683 -47.33 43.26 0.40
CA LYS A 683 -46.28 43.30 1.44
C LYS A 683 -46.73 43.52 2.91
N GLU A 684 -48.02 43.65 3.20
CA GLU A 684 -48.50 44.19 4.50
C GLU A 684 -48.88 43.14 5.58
N VAL A 685 -48.90 41.83 5.27
CA VAL A 685 -49.61 40.82 6.10
C VAL A 685 -48.75 40.10 7.17
N GLU A 686 -47.42 40.09 7.12
CA GLU A 686 -46.58 39.16 7.92
C GLU A 686 -46.29 39.53 9.40
N LYS A 687 -46.63 40.73 9.90
CA LYS A 687 -46.01 41.28 11.12
C LYS A 687 -46.66 40.93 12.49
N ALA A 688 -47.78 40.20 12.54
CA ALA A 688 -48.65 40.15 13.75
C ALA A 688 -48.47 38.94 14.72
N ASN A 689 -47.59 37.96 14.48
CA ASN A 689 -47.65 36.63 15.13
C ASN A 689 -46.69 36.31 16.33
N GLN A 690 -45.86 37.22 16.85
CA GLN A 690 -44.70 36.85 17.72
C GLN A 690 -44.78 37.08 19.26
N GLU A 691 -45.77 37.76 19.84
CA GLU A 691 -45.63 38.33 21.21
C GLU A 691 -46.10 37.45 22.42
N LEU A 692 -46.61 36.23 22.26
CA LEU A 692 -47.37 35.53 23.33
C LEU A 692 -46.58 34.61 24.30
N GLN A 693 -45.29 34.32 24.09
CA GLN A 693 -44.63 33.12 24.68
C GLN A 693 -43.92 33.23 26.07
N GLU A 694 -43.69 34.40 26.69
CA GLU A 694 -42.64 34.52 27.75
C GLU A 694 -43.05 34.42 29.24
N GLN A 695 -44.31 34.26 29.64
CA GLN A 695 -44.75 34.61 31.01
C GLN A 695 -44.77 33.51 32.11
N ILE A 696 -44.41 32.24 31.87
CA ILE A 696 -44.77 31.10 32.76
C ILE A 696 -43.71 30.69 33.82
N GLU A 697 -42.43 31.04 33.69
CA GLU A 697 -41.33 30.29 34.35
C GLU A 697 -41.04 30.62 35.86
N LYS A 698 -41.59 31.68 36.46
CA LYS A 698 -40.94 32.34 37.62
C LYS A 698 -41.28 31.86 39.05
N VAL A 699 -42.23 30.94 39.27
CA VAL A 699 -42.83 30.70 40.62
C VAL A 699 -42.20 29.55 41.44
N ASN A 700 -41.39 28.66 40.86
CA ASN A 700 -41.10 27.34 41.46
C ASN A 700 -39.94 27.22 42.50
N GLN A 701 -39.23 28.27 42.92
CA GLN A 701 -37.91 28.09 43.59
C GLN A 701 -37.85 28.15 45.14
N GLU A 702 -38.78 28.75 45.88
CA GLU A 702 -38.57 29.01 47.33
C GLU A 702 -38.89 27.86 48.30
N GLN A 703 -39.62 26.82 47.88
CA GLN A 703 -40.16 25.79 48.81
C GLN A 703 -39.13 24.74 49.30
N ARG A 704 -37.91 24.73 48.76
CA ARG A 704 -36.98 23.58 48.85
C ARG A 704 -36.01 23.54 50.05
N LYS A 705 -35.95 24.57 50.90
CA LYS A 705 -34.78 24.77 51.79
C LYS A 705 -34.84 24.08 53.17
N THR A 706 -36.03 23.89 53.76
CA THR A 706 -36.17 23.41 55.16
C THR A 706 -36.24 21.89 55.28
N GLN A 707 -36.66 21.19 54.22
CA GLN A 707 -36.68 19.73 54.14
C GLN A 707 -35.27 19.11 54.15
N ALA A 708 -34.26 19.89 53.77
CA ALA A 708 -32.88 19.44 53.58
C ALA A 708 -32.09 19.12 54.88
N LEU A 709 -32.51 19.51 56.09
CA LEU A 709 -31.69 19.30 57.30
C LEU A 709 -31.89 17.94 57.99
N LEU A 710 -33.07 17.32 57.87
CA LEU A 710 -33.36 15.99 58.43
C LEU A 710 -33.06 14.85 57.45
N GLU A 711 -33.04 15.12 56.15
CA GLU A 711 -32.61 14.18 55.09
C GLU A 711 -31.08 13.89 55.13
N ASN A 712 -30.28 14.74 55.81
CA ASN A 712 -28.82 14.74 55.75
C ASN A 712 -28.08 13.98 56.89
N SER A 713 -28.77 13.14 57.70
CA SER A 713 -28.15 12.23 58.70
C SER A 713 -27.40 11.06 58.05
N SER A 714 -26.11 10.84 58.35
CA SER A 714 -25.19 9.95 57.60
C SER A 714 -25.30 8.44 57.84
N GLU A 715 -26.09 7.98 58.80
CA GLU A 715 -26.26 6.55 59.11
C GLU A 715 -27.72 6.11 58.93
N VAL A 716 -27.90 4.82 58.60
CA VAL A 716 -29.21 4.19 58.54
C VAL A 716 -29.49 3.56 59.89
N ILE A 717 -30.58 3.96 60.54
CA ILE A 717 -30.99 3.42 61.84
C ILE A 717 -32.31 2.70 61.64
N ILE A 718 -32.31 1.41 61.94
CA ILE A 718 -33.50 0.56 61.85
C ILE A 718 -33.70 -0.15 63.19
N ILE A 719 -34.94 -0.10 63.70
CA ILE A 719 -35.32 -0.78 64.93
C ILE A 719 -36.19 -1.97 64.55
N TYR A 720 -35.75 -3.16 64.92
CA TYR A 720 -36.44 -4.42 64.65
C TYR A 720 -37.15 -4.94 65.89
N ASP A 721 -38.27 -5.61 65.64
CA ASP A 721 -38.92 -6.47 66.61
C ASP A 721 -38.22 -7.85 66.72
N PRO A 722 -38.41 -8.59 67.83
CA PRO A 722 -37.79 -9.91 68.01
C PRO A 722 -38.19 -10.94 66.94
N ASP A 723 -39.33 -10.73 66.28
CA ASP A 723 -39.81 -11.54 65.15
C ASP A 723 -39.22 -11.12 63.79
N LYS A 724 -38.25 -10.20 63.81
CA LYS A 724 -37.48 -9.68 62.68
C LYS A 724 -38.26 -8.73 61.76
N THR A 725 -39.35 -8.13 62.21
CA THR A 725 -40.05 -7.08 61.47
C THR A 725 -39.53 -5.69 61.85
N ILE A 726 -39.56 -4.74 60.92
CA ILE A 726 -39.08 -3.37 61.16
C ILE A 726 -40.16 -2.55 61.86
N ARG A 727 -39.85 -2.00 63.03
CA ARG A 727 -40.74 -1.11 63.78
C ARG A 727 -40.50 0.36 63.48
N TYR A 728 -39.28 0.73 63.13
CA TYR A 728 -38.90 2.10 62.82
C TYR A 728 -37.71 2.14 61.86
N ALA A 729 -37.72 3.10 60.93
CA ALA A 729 -36.62 3.38 60.01
C ALA A 729 -36.44 4.91 59.87
N SER A 730 -35.19 5.39 59.94
CA SER A 730 -34.89 6.83 59.85
C SER A 730 -35.09 7.40 58.42
N PRO A 731 -35.43 8.69 58.22
CA PRO A 731 -35.59 9.26 56.85
C PRO A 731 -34.34 9.17 55.95
N SER A 732 -33.15 8.99 56.55
CA SER A 732 -31.90 8.71 55.85
C SER A 732 -31.92 7.40 55.06
N VAL A 733 -32.85 6.48 55.34
CA VAL A 733 -33.02 5.21 54.60
C VAL A 733 -33.38 5.47 53.13
N ARG A 734 -34.17 6.52 52.84
CA ARG A 734 -34.46 6.94 51.46
C ARG A 734 -33.20 7.39 50.72
N ARG A 735 -32.32 8.13 51.40
CA ARG A 735 -31.09 8.65 50.78
C ARG A 735 -30.00 7.59 50.61
N ILE A 736 -29.87 6.67 51.58
CA ILE A 736 -28.80 5.66 51.60
C ILE A 736 -29.26 4.34 50.98
N LEU A 737 -30.44 3.82 51.35
CA LEU A 737 -30.99 2.54 50.85
C LEU A 737 -32.03 2.71 49.73
N GLY A 738 -32.51 3.92 49.44
CA GLY A 738 -33.49 4.23 48.39
C GLY A 738 -34.94 4.16 48.85
N PHE A 739 -35.27 3.26 49.78
CA PHE A 739 -36.64 3.00 50.22
C PHE A 739 -37.25 4.15 51.05
N GLU A 740 -38.53 4.44 50.84
CA GLU A 740 -39.28 5.30 51.75
C GLU A 740 -39.45 4.60 53.11
N ALA A 741 -39.26 5.36 54.20
CA ALA A 741 -39.24 4.79 55.56
C ALA A 741 -40.54 4.07 55.93
N ASP A 742 -41.69 4.60 55.48
CA ASP A 742 -43.01 4.03 55.73
C ASP A 742 -43.22 2.67 55.04
N ASP A 743 -42.58 2.46 53.89
CA ASP A 743 -42.72 1.22 53.12
C ASP A 743 -41.99 0.03 53.75
N LEU A 744 -41.03 0.29 54.63
CA LEU A 744 -40.26 -0.72 55.35
C LEU A 744 -40.93 -1.16 56.65
N LEU A 745 -41.83 -0.35 57.22
CA LEU A 745 -42.49 -0.63 58.49
C LEU A 745 -43.34 -1.91 58.42
N GLY A 746 -43.19 -2.78 59.42
CA GLY A 746 -43.86 -4.07 59.55
C GLY A 746 -43.33 -5.18 58.62
N LYS A 747 -42.32 -4.90 57.79
CA LYS A 747 -41.73 -5.88 56.87
C LYS A 747 -40.38 -6.37 57.37
N ASN A 748 -39.90 -7.49 56.81
CA ASN A 748 -38.53 -7.95 56.95
C ASN A 748 -37.77 -7.61 55.66
N ASP A 749 -36.68 -6.86 55.76
CA ASP A 749 -35.89 -6.37 54.63
C ASP A 749 -34.64 -7.22 54.35
N TRP A 750 -34.45 -8.35 55.05
CA TRP A 750 -33.25 -9.17 54.95
C TRP A 750 -33.13 -9.89 53.60
N ASP A 751 -34.22 -10.00 52.83
CA ASP A 751 -34.21 -10.52 51.47
C ASP A 751 -33.47 -9.60 50.48
N ASN A 752 -33.26 -8.33 50.85
CA ASN A 752 -32.45 -7.39 50.08
C ASN A 752 -30.94 -7.51 50.37
N ILE A 753 -30.52 -8.40 51.30
CA ILE A 753 -29.11 -8.71 51.52
C ILE A 753 -28.67 -9.73 50.48
N GLU A 754 -27.93 -9.29 49.45
CA GLU A 754 -27.44 -10.18 48.38
C GLU A 754 -26.25 -11.03 48.84
N GLN A 755 -25.36 -10.47 49.66
CA GLN A 755 -24.16 -11.16 50.13
C GLN A 755 -23.91 -10.85 51.61
N GLY A 756 -23.62 -11.87 52.41
CA GLY A 756 -23.42 -11.71 53.86
C GLY A 756 -24.66 -11.94 54.72
N LYS A 757 -25.77 -12.46 54.16
CA LYS A 757 -27.00 -12.79 54.88
C LYS A 757 -26.75 -13.71 56.07
N ASP A 758 -25.95 -14.77 55.89
CA ASP A 758 -25.56 -15.69 56.98
C ASP A 758 -24.82 -14.97 58.13
N ALA A 759 -24.02 -13.94 57.83
CA ALA A 759 -23.33 -13.16 58.85
C ALA A 759 -24.28 -12.22 59.60
N PHE A 760 -25.26 -11.63 58.91
CA PHE A 760 -26.31 -10.80 59.49
C PHE A 760 -27.26 -11.60 60.38
N GLU A 761 -27.64 -12.81 59.96
CA GLU A 761 -28.47 -13.71 60.76
C GLU A 761 -27.78 -14.17 62.05
N ARG A 762 -26.46 -14.41 62.00
CA ARG A 762 -25.67 -14.71 63.20
C ARG A 762 -25.64 -13.53 64.16
N LEU A 763 -25.32 -12.32 63.67
CA LEU A 763 -25.31 -11.11 64.50
C LEU A 763 -26.64 -10.89 65.22
N PHE A 764 -27.77 -11.01 64.51
CA PHE A 764 -29.08 -10.79 65.11
C PHE A 764 -29.46 -11.87 66.13
N ARG A 765 -29.08 -13.13 65.90
CA ARG A 765 -29.29 -14.23 66.85
C ARG A 765 -28.46 -14.05 68.12
N GLU A 766 -27.19 -13.70 67.97
CA GLU A 766 -26.29 -13.46 69.10
C GLU A 766 -26.78 -12.30 69.98
N LEU A 767 -27.30 -11.22 69.38
CA LEU A 767 -27.90 -10.09 70.11
C LEU A 767 -29.15 -10.47 70.94
N LEU A 768 -29.88 -11.52 70.55
CA LEU A 768 -31.03 -12.04 71.29
C LEU A 768 -30.60 -13.00 72.42
N GLU A 769 -29.62 -13.85 72.18
CA GLU A 769 -29.13 -14.83 73.17
C GLU A 769 -28.24 -14.19 74.24
N TYR A 770 -27.48 -13.14 73.90
CA TYR A 770 -26.51 -12.47 74.78
C TYR A 770 -26.69 -10.93 74.77
N PRO A 771 -27.76 -10.38 75.37
CA PRO A 771 -28.14 -8.96 75.22
C PRO A 771 -27.12 -7.93 75.73
N ASP A 772 -26.23 -8.32 76.66
CA ASP A 772 -25.27 -7.44 77.31
C ASP A 772 -23.85 -7.50 76.70
N GLU A 773 -23.60 -8.34 75.69
CA GLU A 773 -22.28 -8.47 75.04
C GLU A 773 -22.12 -7.56 73.80
N ARG A 774 -20.90 -7.06 73.56
CA ARG A 774 -20.59 -6.25 72.38
C ARG A 774 -20.19 -7.14 71.20
N HIS A 775 -21.03 -7.21 70.18
CA HIS A 775 -20.77 -8.01 68.98
C HIS A 775 -19.92 -7.24 67.95
N ALA A 776 -19.10 -7.97 67.20
CA ALA A 776 -18.24 -7.40 66.17
C ALA A 776 -19.06 -6.87 64.98
N ALA A 777 -18.61 -5.76 64.40
CA ALA A 777 -19.24 -5.20 63.20
C ALA A 777 -19.13 -6.18 62.03
N ILE A 778 -20.22 -6.32 61.29
CA ILE A 778 -20.28 -7.18 60.10
C ILE A 778 -20.39 -6.33 58.84
N GLU A 779 -19.75 -6.79 57.77
CA GLU A 779 -19.87 -6.20 56.44
C GLU A 779 -20.77 -7.08 55.57
N TYR A 780 -21.75 -6.48 54.89
CA TYR A 780 -22.66 -7.18 54.00
C TYR A 780 -23.04 -6.29 52.81
N LEU A 781 -23.44 -6.92 51.72
CA LEU A 781 -23.85 -6.24 50.51
C LEU A 781 -25.36 -6.15 50.46
N TYR A 782 -25.89 -4.93 50.46
CA TYR A 782 -27.32 -4.65 50.52
C TYR A 782 -27.82 -4.05 49.21
N LYS A 783 -28.95 -4.54 48.72
CA LYS A 783 -29.60 -4.07 47.50
C LYS A 783 -30.58 -2.94 47.83
N THR A 784 -30.31 -1.77 47.26
CA THR A 784 -31.18 -0.60 47.37
C THR A 784 -32.47 -0.78 46.57
N GLU A 785 -33.50 0.06 46.83
CA GLU A 785 -34.79 0.02 46.10
C GLU A 785 -34.61 0.12 44.58
N SER A 786 -33.64 0.93 44.14
CA SER A 786 -33.30 1.14 42.73
C SER A 786 -32.63 -0.08 42.06
N GLY A 787 -32.30 -1.12 42.84
CA GLY A 787 -31.65 -2.35 42.39
C GLY A 787 -30.11 -2.35 42.45
N HIS A 788 -29.45 -1.24 42.82
CA HIS A 788 -27.99 -1.16 42.95
C HIS A 788 -27.53 -1.63 44.34
N THR A 789 -26.36 -2.26 44.40
CA THR A 789 -25.81 -2.84 45.63
C THR A 789 -24.79 -1.93 46.29
N ILE A 790 -24.88 -1.75 47.60
CA ILE A 790 -23.96 -0.95 48.42
C ILE A 790 -23.37 -1.80 49.55
N TRP A 791 -22.14 -1.50 49.95
CA TRP A 791 -21.49 -2.18 51.07
C TRP A 791 -21.86 -1.53 52.39
N MET A 792 -22.50 -2.30 53.26
CA MET A 792 -22.96 -1.86 54.56
C MET A 792 -22.12 -2.50 55.65
N GLU A 793 -21.67 -1.71 56.61
CA GLU A 793 -21.14 -2.17 57.89
C GLU A 793 -22.22 -1.96 58.95
N ALA A 794 -22.67 -3.02 59.62
CA ALA A 794 -23.69 -2.92 60.66
C ALA A 794 -23.19 -3.37 62.03
N THR A 795 -23.71 -2.69 63.05
CA THR A 795 -23.62 -3.06 64.45
C THR A 795 -25.01 -2.99 65.07
N GLY A 796 -25.26 -3.83 66.07
CA GLY A 796 -26.56 -3.91 66.71
C GLY A 796 -26.47 -3.81 68.22
N SER A 797 -27.57 -3.38 68.85
CA SER A 797 -27.75 -3.38 70.30
C SER A 797 -29.17 -3.80 70.63
N ASN A 798 -29.30 -4.72 71.59
CA ASN A 798 -30.61 -5.19 72.02
C ASN A 798 -31.13 -4.26 73.13
N LEU A 799 -32.20 -3.51 72.85
CA LEU A 799 -32.81 -2.55 73.78
C LEU A 799 -34.29 -2.88 74.05
N ILE A 800 -34.65 -4.17 73.99
CA ILE A 800 -36.03 -4.64 74.18
C ILE A 800 -36.61 -4.27 75.55
N HIS A 801 -35.76 -4.18 76.58
CA HIS A 801 -36.18 -3.83 77.94
C HIS A 801 -36.29 -2.32 78.20
N GLU A 802 -35.83 -1.46 77.27
CA GLU A 802 -35.93 0.00 77.39
C GLU A 802 -37.33 0.50 76.98
N PRO A 803 -38.10 1.15 77.88
CA PRO A 803 -39.50 1.50 77.64
C PRO A 803 -39.75 2.41 76.44
N ALA A 804 -38.75 3.19 76.02
CA ALA A 804 -38.87 4.15 74.92
C ALA A 804 -38.59 3.55 73.52
N ILE A 805 -37.95 2.37 73.45
CA ILE A 805 -37.46 1.78 72.19
C ILE A 805 -38.06 0.39 71.97
N GLN A 806 -38.05 -0.47 72.99
CA GLN A 806 -38.70 -1.78 72.99
C GLN A 806 -38.37 -2.66 71.76
N GLY A 807 -37.12 -2.67 71.29
CA GLY A 807 -36.69 -3.42 70.11
C GLY A 807 -35.17 -3.52 69.98
N ILE A 808 -34.69 -4.20 68.93
CA ILE A 808 -33.27 -4.33 68.60
C ILE A 808 -32.90 -3.23 67.61
N VAL A 809 -31.97 -2.37 67.99
CA VAL A 809 -31.53 -1.25 67.16
C VAL A 809 -30.31 -1.69 66.36
N ILE A 810 -30.41 -1.61 65.03
CA ILE A 810 -29.31 -1.83 64.11
C ILE A 810 -28.92 -0.49 63.48
N ASN A 811 -27.67 -0.11 63.67
CA ASN A 811 -27.06 1.02 62.98
C ASN A 811 -26.20 0.47 61.85
N ALA A 812 -26.53 0.87 60.63
CA ALA A 812 -25.84 0.45 59.43
C ALA A 812 -25.26 1.67 58.71
N ARG A 813 -23.98 1.60 58.37
CA ARG A 813 -23.25 2.67 57.69
C ARG A 813 -22.72 2.16 56.36
N ASP A 814 -22.86 2.99 55.33
CA ASP A 814 -22.27 2.72 54.03
C ASP A 814 -20.73 2.84 54.11
N ILE A 815 -20.03 1.75 53.81
CA ILE A 815 -18.56 1.65 53.75
C ILE A 815 -18.06 1.50 52.31
N THR A 816 -18.91 1.71 51.31
CA THR A 816 -18.56 1.60 49.89
C THR A 816 -17.34 2.48 49.56
N VAL A 817 -17.27 3.70 50.09
CA VAL A 817 -16.13 4.62 49.93
C VAL A 817 -14.81 4.03 50.46
N ARG A 818 -14.83 3.27 51.56
CA ARG A 818 -13.64 2.61 52.12
C ARG A 818 -13.14 1.48 51.20
N LYS A 819 -14.06 0.69 50.63
CA LYS A 819 -13.72 -0.36 49.66
C LYS A 819 -13.28 0.23 48.31
N GLU A 820 -13.83 1.38 47.91
CA GLU A 820 -13.40 2.13 46.75
C GLU A 820 -11.99 2.70 46.92
N ALA A 821 -11.58 3.16 48.11
CA ALA A 821 -10.22 3.62 48.39
C ALA A 821 -9.16 2.51 48.29
N GLU A 822 -9.44 1.29 48.76
CA GLU A 822 -8.55 0.13 48.54
C GLU A 822 -8.43 -0.21 47.04
N ARG A 823 -9.54 -0.13 46.30
CA ARG A 823 -9.57 -0.29 44.85
C ARG A 823 -8.79 0.82 44.14
N GLU A 824 -8.87 2.06 44.63
CA GLU A 824 -8.13 3.23 44.14
C GLU A 824 -6.62 3.02 44.28
N GLN A 825 -6.15 2.46 45.39
CA GLN A 825 -4.73 2.16 45.58
C GLN A 825 -4.23 1.08 44.61
N ARG A 826 -5.07 0.08 44.31
CA ARG A 826 -4.78 -0.92 43.26
C ARG A 826 -4.77 -0.29 41.86
N LEU A 827 -5.71 0.62 41.59
CA LEU A 827 -5.79 1.39 40.34
C LEU A 827 -4.57 2.29 40.15
N ARG A 828 -4.07 2.97 41.20
CA ARG A 828 -2.83 3.78 41.15
C ARG A 828 -1.63 2.95 40.69
N GLY A 829 -1.46 1.74 41.23
CA GLY A 829 -0.40 0.82 40.80
C GLY A 829 -0.56 0.38 39.34
N GLN A 830 -1.79 0.11 38.89
CA GLN A 830 -2.07 -0.21 37.49
C GLN A 830 -1.84 0.99 36.55
N MET A 831 -2.23 2.21 36.95
CA MET A 831 -2.02 3.43 36.16
C MET A 831 -0.54 3.75 35.99
N GLN A 832 0.28 3.57 37.04
CA GLN A 832 1.73 3.75 36.94
C GLN A 832 2.36 2.76 35.97
N ALA A 833 1.95 1.49 36.01
CA ALA A 833 2.42 0.47 35.07
C ALA A 833 1.98 0.74 33.62
N LEU A 834 0.74 1.22 33.41
CA LEU A 834 0.23 1.57 32.08
C LEU A 834 0.99 2.73 31.46
N SER A 835 1.33 3.75 32.24
CA SER A 835 2.07 4.93 31.77
C SER A 835 3.54 4.61 31.44
N GLU A 836 4.20 3.79 32.27
CA GLU A 836 5.60 3.36 32.06
C GLU A 836 5.78 2.43 30.86
N ASN A 837 4.74 1.69 30.46
CA ASN A 837 4.74 0.80 29.28
C ASN A 837 4.06 1.42 28.04
N SER A 838 3.63 2.69 28.12
CA SER A 838 3.03 3.39 26.99
C SER A 838 4.06 3.61 25.88
N ALA A 839 3.67 3.37 24.63
CA ALA A 839 4.47 3.74 23.45
C ALA A 839 4.44 5.25 23.17
N ASP A 840 3.46 5.96 23.72
CA ASP A 840 3.34 7.42 23.62
C ASP A 840 4.19 8.11 24.68
N LEU A 841 4.78 9.24 24.33
CA LEU A 841 5.45 10.09 25.30
C LEU A 841 4.40 10.77 26.19
N ILE A 842 4.45 10.44 27.48
CA ILE A 842 3.60 11.04 28.52
C ILE A 842 4.50 11.90 29.40
N LEU A 843 4.24 13.20 29.42
CA LEU A 843 5.00 14.21 30.14
C LEU A 843 4.04 15.08 30.96
N ARG A 844 4.31 15.25 32.25
CA ARG A 844 3.59 16.20 33.11
C ARG A 844 4.52 17.35 33.48
N MET A 845 4.12 18.58 33.22
CA MET A 845 4.90 19.77 33.56
C MET A 845 4.04 20.95 34.04
N ASP A 846 4.59 21.87 34.81
CA ASP A 846 3.91 23.13 35.15
C ASP A 846 3.98 24.16 34.00
N LYS A 847 3.34 25.32 34.20
CA LYS A 847 3.35 26.43 33.23
C LYS A 847 4.76 27.01 33.00
N GLU A 848 5.67 26.87 33.96
CA GLU A 848 7.06 27.29 33.86
C GLU A 848 7.95 26.26 33.15
N GLY A 849 7.43 25.06 32.86
CA GLY A 849 8.15 23.97 32.18
C GLY A 849 8.91 23.03 33.11
N THR A 850 8.66 23.05 34.41
CA THR A 850 9.22 22.08 35.36
C THR A 850 8.52 20.74 35.19
N VAL A 851 9.29 19.67 34.94
CA VAL A 851 8.75 18.33 34.68
C VAL A 851 8.53 17.57 35.98
N TYR A 852 7.30 17.16 36.27
CA TYR A 852 6.92 16.39 37.46
C TYR A 852 6.86 14.89 37.19
N TYR A 853 6.61 14.51 35.94
CA TYR A 853 6.58 13.12 35.52
C TYR A 853 6.93 13.03 34.03
N VAL A 854 7.70 12.01 33.65
CA VAL A 854 7.92 11.65 32.26
C VAL A 854 8.17 10.16 32.15
N ASN A 855 7.57 9.50 31.17
CA ASN A 855 7.77 8.07 30.93
C ASN A 855 9.05 7.79 30.09
N PRO A 856 9.57 6.55 30.07
CA PRO A 856 10.85 6.20 29.44
C PRO A 856 10.95 6.47 27.94
N VAL A 857 9.82 6.75 27.27
CA VAL A 857 9.80 7.14 25.85
C VAL A 857 10.68 8.37 25.59
N ILE A 858 10.81 9.29 26.55
CA ILE A 858 11.68 10.47 26.40
C ILE A 858 13.13 10.10 26.15
N GLU A 859 13.60 8.96 26.67
CA GLU A 859 14.95 8.46 26.49
C GLU A 859 15.20 8.01 25.05
N SER A 860 14.22 7.33 24.45
CA SER A 860 14.28 6.95 23.04
C SER A 860 14.23 8.14 22.09
N LEU A 861 13.52 9.22 22.48
CA LEU A 861 13.38 10.42 21.64
C LEU A 861 14.60 11.35 21.75
N THR A 862 15.24 11.43 22.92
CA THR A 862 16.29 12.44 23.21
C THR A 862 17.67 11.84 23.46
N GLY A 863 17.77 10.55 23.81
CA GLY A 863 19.01 9.90 24.24
C GLY A 863 19.39 10.14 25.70
N HIS A 864 18.61 10.93 26.45
CA HIS A 864 18.85 11.27 27.85
C HIS A 864 17.93 10.47 28.78
N PRO A 865 18.42 9.95 29.91
CA PRO A 865 17.62 9.18 30.86
C PRO A 865 16.51 10.04 31.49
N LYS A 866 15.35 9.45 31.80
CA LYS A 866 14.18 10.19 32.29
C LYS A 866 14.46 10.94 33.61
N GLU A 867 15.36 10.43 34.44
CA GLU A 867 15.80 11.04 35.69
C GLU A 867 16.50 12.40 35.46
N GLU A 868 17.03 12.66 34.27
CA GLU A 868 17.62 13.96 33.94
C GLU A 868 16.56 15.06 33.80
N PHE A 869 15.31 14.70 33.50
CA PHE A 869 14.20 15.63 33.30
C PHE A 869 13.38 15.84 34.58
N LEU A 870 13.25 14.82 35.44
CA LEU A 870 12.41 14.89 36.65
C LEU A 870 12.83 16.02 37.60
N GLN A 871 11.83 16.80 38.04
CA GLN A 871 11.95 17.98 38.89
C GLN A 871 12.88 19.09 38.37
N LYS A 872 13.19 19.05 37.06
CA LYS A 872 13.98 20.10 36.41
C LYS A 872 13.12 20.84 35.40
N LYS A 873 13.50 22.08 35.13
CA LYS A 873 12.92 22.88 34.06
C LYS A 873 13.42 22.34 32.72
N ILE A 874 12.50 22.10 31.80
CA ILE A 874 12.83 21.62 30.46
C ILE A 874 13.54 22.72 29.67
N THR A 875 14.73 22.42 29.12
CA THR A 875 15.57 23.38 28.41
C THR A 875 15.90 22.92 26.99
N SER A 876 16.39 23.86 26.18
CA SER A 876 16.86 23.61 24.82
C SER A 876 18.08 22.69 24.73
N ASP A 877 18.72 22.40 25.86
CA ASP A 877 19.89 21.52 25.93
C ASP A 877 19.50 20.05 25.69
N TYR A 878 18.25 19.69 26.01
CA TYR A 878 17.73 18.33 25.92
C TYR A 878 16.62 18.15 24.87
N ILE A 879 15.86 19.21 24.59
CA ILE A 879 14.75 19.20 23.62
C ILE A 879 14.95 20.31 22.58
N PRO A 880 14.81 20.04 21.28
CA PRO A 880 14.91 21.09 20.26
C PRO A 880 13.98 22.27 20.54
N GLN A 881 14.51 23.50 20.41
CA GLN A 881 13.76 24.74 20.73
C GLN A 881 12.41 24.84 19.99
N LYS A 882 12.34 24.33 18.76
CA LYS A 882 11.10 24.30 17.96
C LYS A 882 10.01 23.45 18.61
N VAL A 883 10.37 22.32 19.20
CA VAL A 883 9.46 21.40 19.90
C VAL A 883 9.01 22.01 21.22
N LEU A 884 9.93 22.60 21.99
CA LEU A 884 9.61 23.34 23.22
C LEU A 884 8.61 24.46 22.97
N ASN A 885 8.86 25.29 21.95
CA ASN A 885 7.96 26.38 21.59
C ASN A 885 6.56 25.85 21.22
N ALA A 886 6.48 24.69 20.56
CA ALA A 886 5.20 24.08 20.23
C ALA A 886 4.46 23.56 21.46
N TRP A 887 5.15 22.91 22.40
CA TRP A 887 4.58 22.46 23.67
C TRP A 887 4.09 23.61 24.54
N PHE A 888 4.89 24.66 24.73
CA PHE A 888 4.46 25.85 25.48
C PHE A 888 3.27 26.55 24.81
N LYS A 889 3.26 26.65 23.48
CA LYS A 889 2.11 27.19 22.74
C LYS A 889 0.85 26.37 22.95
N LEU A 890 0.95 25.04 22.97
CA LEU A 890 -0.19 24.15 23.24
C LEU A 890 -0.69 24.29 24.68
N VAL A 891 0.23 24.40 25.65
CA VAL A 891 -0.10 24.70 27.04
C VAL A 891 -0.86 26.02 27.15
N GLU A 892 -0.35 27.12 26.58
CA GLU A 892 -1.05 28.41 26.55
C GLU A 892 -2.41 28.34 25.85
N THR A 893 -2.50 27.60 24.75
CA THR A 893 -3.74 27.40 24.01
C THR A 893 -4.76 26.63 24.85
N SER A 894 -4.32 25.61 25.60
CA SER A 894 -5.20 24.83 26.47
C SER A 894 -5.79 25.69 27.60
N VAL A 895 -5.01 26.61 28.17
CA VAL A 895 -5.48 27.59 29.16
C VAL A 895 -6.52 28.52 28.54
N ARG A 896 -6.31 28.97 27.29
CA ARG A 896 -7.29 29.81 26.58
C ARG A 896 -8.57 29.03 26.26
N ASN A 897 -8.47 27.77 25.85
CA ASN A 897 -9.60 26.93 25.46
C ASN A 897 -10.54 26.59 26.64
N ILE A 898 -10.01 26.54 27.87
CA ILE A 898 -10.82 26.38 29.08
C ILE A 898 -11.88 27.49 29.21
N THR A 899 -11.56 28.74 28.84
CA THR A 899 -12.54 29.85 28.91
C THR A 899 -13.65 29.74 27.85
N ARG A 900 -13.51 28.82 26.90
CA ARG A 900 -14.47 28.54 25.81
C ARG A 900 -15.20 27.19 25.96
N GLY A 901 -14.94 26.45 27.05
CA GLY A 901 -15.59 25.15 27.32
C GLY A 901 -14.89 23.92 26.73
N GLU A 902 -13.68 24.05 26.17
CA GLU A 902 -12.90 22.93 25.64
C GLU A 902 -11.83 22.47 26.64
N ALA A 903 -11.75 21.16 26.90
CA ALA A 903 -10.93 20.58 27.98
C ALA A 903 -9.48 20.22 27.60
N LYS A 904 -9.06 20.43 26.34
CA LYS A 904 -7.70 20.11 25.88
C LYS A 904 -7.32 20.95 24.66
N ALA A 905 -6.02 21.14 24.44
CA ALA A 905 -5.49 21.64 23.17
C ALA A 905 -4.71 20.54 22.47
N SER A 906 -4.96 20.36 21.18
CA SER A 906 -4.29 19.36 20.34
C SER A 906 -3.49 20.06 19.25
N GLY A 907 -2.31 19.54 18.92
CA GLY A 907 -1.51 20.01 17.81
C GLY A 907 -0.59 18.94 17.27
N VAL A 908 -0.03 19.21 16.09
CA VAL A 908 0.97 18.33 15.49
C VAL A 908 2.33 19.01 15.59
N VAL A 909 3.33 18.27 16.06
CA VAL A 909 4.69 18.76 16.32
C VAL A 909 5.69 17.87 15.58
N ASP A 910 6.57 18.51 14.81
CA ASP A 910 7.67 17.85 14.11
C ASP A 910 8.88 17.79 15.05
N PHE A 911 9.29 16.58 15.42
CA PHE A 911 10.33 16.30 16.40
C PHE A 911 11.49 15.58 15.72
N GLU A 912 12.64 16.25 15.61
CA GLU A 912 13.91 15.61 15.23
C GLU A 912 14.51 14.88 16.44
N THR A 913 14.40 13.56 16.44
CA THR A 913 14.84 12.66 17.52
C THR A 913 16.16 11.97 17.17
N ILE A 914 16.78 11.28 18.14
CA ILE A 914 17.97 10.45 17.87
C ILE A 914 17.70 9.26 16.93
N GLU A 915 16.44 8.80 16.85
CA GLU A 915 15.99 7.75 15.93
C GLU A 915 15.57 8.29 14.55
N GLY A 916 15.60 9.61 14.36
CA GLY A 916 15.19 10.29 13.12
C GLY A 916 14.01 11.24 13.32
N ARG A 917 13.45 11.72 12.20
CA ARG A 917 12.31 12.65 12.21
C ARG A 917 11.03 11.92 12.62
N LYS A 918 10.29 12.47 13.59
CA LYS A 918 9.00 11.97 14.07
C LYS A 918 7.94 13.06 14.02
N ILE A 919 6.74 12.73 13.58
CA ILE A 919 5.57 13.62 13.60
C ILE A 919 4.69 13.20 14.78
N MET A 920 4.61 14.06 15.78
CA MET A 920 3.93 13.77 17.05
C MET A 920 2.59 14.52 17.12
N SER A 921 1.50 13.80 17.36
CA SER A 921 0.23 14.38 17.77
C SER A 921 0.26 14.63 19.28
N VAL A 922 0.30 15.89 19.67
CA VAL A 922 0.47 16.30 21.07
C VAL A 922 -0.85 16.85 21.60
N ASN A 923 -1.34 16.25 22.68
CA ASN A 923 -2.47 16.73 23.45
C ASN A 923 -1.96 17.35 24.76
N ALA A 924 -2.24 18.64 24.97
CA ALA A 924 -2.03 19.34 26.22
C ALA A 924 -3.34 19.37 27.01
N ILE A 925 -3.36 18.67 28.15
CA ILE A 925 -4.52 18.54 29.03
C ILE A 925 -4.19 19.25 30.35
N PRO A 926 -4.89 20.35 30.69
CA PRO A 926 -4.68 21.07 31.93
C PRO A 926 -5.25 20.27 33.12
N GLU A 927 -4.44 20.05 34.14
CA GLU A 927 -4.80 19.37 35.37
C GLU A 927 -4.98 20.42 36.49
N ARG A 928 -6.12 20.35 37.17
CA ARG A 928 -6.48 21.31 38.23
C ARG A 928 -6.20 20.72 39.60
N ASN A 929 -5.77 21.57 40.52
CA ASN A 929 -5.72 21.24 41.94
C ASN A 929 -7.12 21.29 42.58
N ASP A 930 -7.20 20.90 43.84
CA ASP A 930 -8.43 20.86 44.64
C ASP A 930 -9.11 22.24 44.81
N MET A 931 -8.38 23.34 44.55
CA MET A 931 -8.90 24.71 44.56
C MET A 931 -9.43 25.17 43.20
N GLY A 932 -9.42 24.29 42.19
CA GLY A 932 -9.90 24.54 40.84
C GLY A 932 -8.92 25.32 39.95
N GLU A 933 -7.72 25.61 40.43
CA GLU A 933 -6.64 26.29 39.70
C GLU A 933 -5.81 25.29 38.90
N ILE A 934 -5.29 25.69 37.74
CA ILE A 934 -4.44 24.81 36.92
C ILE A 934 -3.07 24.66 37.61
N GLU A 935 -2.72 23.43 37.97
CA GLU A 935 -1.49 23.10 38.69
C GLU A 935 -0.41 22.56 37.74
N THR A 936 -0.79 21.65 36.84
CA THR A 936 0.12 21.04 35.86
C THR A 936 -0.59 20.79 34.53
N PHE A 937 0.18 20.44 33.51
CA PHE A 937 -0.30 20.06 32.18
C PHE A 937 0.22 18.67 31.85
N LEU A 938 -0.70 17.77 31.51
CA LEU A 938 -0.40 16.46 30.95
C LEU A 938 -0.28 16.58 29.43
N LEU A 939 0.93 16.40 28.92
CA LEU A 939 1.27 16.30 27.51
C LEU A 939 1.32 14.83 27.12
N VAL A 940 0.40 14.41 26.24
CA VAL A 940 0.41 13.08 25.63
C VAL A 940 0.77 13.24 24.16
N SER A 941 1.92 12.70 23.76
CA SER A 941 2.44 12.81 22.41
C SER A 941 2.46 11.44 21.73
N HIS A 942 1.59 11.27 20.73
CA HIS A 942 1.44 10.04 19.94
C HIS A 942 2.21 10.13 18.62
N ASP A 943 2.99 9.12 18.27
CA ASP A 943 3.70 9.06 16.98
C ASP A 943 2.72 8.75 15.84
N ILE A 944 2.47 9.76 14.99
CA ILE A 944 1.60 9.64 13.80
C ILE A 944 2.39 9.64 12.49
N THR A 945 3.73 9.49 12.54
CA THR A 945 4.62 9.61 11.37
C THR A 945 4.14 8.74 10.21
N LYS A 946 3.89 7.45 10.47
CA LYS A 946 3.42 6.52 9.44
C LYS A 946 2.04 6.90 8.89
N SER A 947 1.12 7.36 9.74
CA SER A 947 -0.23 7.76 9.34
C SER A 947 -0.22 9.00 8.44
N GLU A 948 0.66 9.97 8.73
CA GLU A 948 0.83 11.16 7.89
C GLU A 948 1.53 10.83 6.56
N GLU A 949 2.55 9.96 6.57
CA GLU A 949 3.17 9.46 5.34
C GLU A 949 2.17 8.70 4.45
N ASP A 950 1.35 7.82 5.03
CA ASP A 950 0.30 7.09 4.32
C ASP A 950 -0.75 8.04 3.73
N LYS A 951 -1.15 9.09 4.47
CA LYS A 951 -2.05 10.14 3.96
C LYS A 951 -1.45 10.90 2.79
N GLU A 952 -0.17 11.25 2.84
CA GLU A 952 0.51 11.93 1.72
C GLU A 952 0.61 11.03 0.49
N ILE A 953 0.90 9.73 0.67
CA ILE A 953 0.94 8.75 -0.42
C ILE A 953 -0.45 8.60 -1.05
N ILE A 954 -1.50 8.44 -0.23
CA ILE A 954 -2.89 8.34 -0.71
C ILE A 954 -3.31 9.64 -1.42
N ALA A 955 -2.98 10.80 -0.87
CA ALA A 955 -3.28 12.09 -1.49
C ALA A 955 -2.57 12.25 -2.84
N ALA A 956 -1.30 11.85 -2.93
CA ALA A 956 -0.54 11.84 -4.17
C ALA A 956 -1.08 10.84 -5.20
N ALA A 957 -1.52 9.65 -4.76
CA ALA A 957 -2.15 8.64 -5.61
C ALA A 957 -3.52 9.11 -6.13
N ASN A 958 -4.38 9.63 -5.25
CA ASN A 958 -5.68 10.20 -5.60
C ASN A 958 -5.51 11.35 -6.59
N LYS A 959 -4.56 12.26 -6.37
CA LYS A 959 -4.27 13.35 -7.31
C LYS A 959 -3.90 12.81 -8.70
N LYS A 960 -3.01 11.82 -8.79
CA LYS A 960 -2.64 11.20 -10.08
C LYS A 960 -3.82 10.51 -10.77
N ILE A 961 -4.67 9.81 -10.00
CA ILE A 961 -5.89 9.17 -10.54
C ILE A 961 -6.85 10.24 -11.06
N THR A 962 -7.12 11.29 -10.29
CA THR A 962 -7.97 12.41 -10.70
C THR A 962 -7.43 13.11 -11.95
N ASP A 963 -6.12 13.37 -12.04
CA ASP A 963 -5.49 13.95 -13.24
C ASP A 963 -5.69 13.04 -14.47
N SER A 964 -5.57 11.72 -14.31
CA SER A 964 -5.81 10.74 -15.38
C SER A 964 -7.28 10.70 -15.83
N ILE A 965 -8.23 10.75 -14.90
CA ILE A 965 -9.67 10.73 -15.22
C ILE A 965 -10.08 12.07 -15.87
N ASN A 966 -9.54 13.20 -15.40
CA ASN A 966 -9.75 14.50 -16.04
C ASN A 966 -9.21 14.54 -17.48
N TYR A 967 -8.09 13.86 -17.75
CA TYR A 967 -7.60 13.68 -19.11
C TYR A 967 -8.57 12.85 -19.97
N ALA A 968 -9.12 11.76 -19.42
CA ALA A 968 -10.16 10.96 -20.10
C ALA A 968 -11.43 11.77 -20.40
N LYS A 969 -11.89 12.62 -19.47
CA LYS A 969 -12.99 13.57 -19.70
C LYS A 969 -12.71 14.47 -20.89
N ARG A 970 -11.50 15.03 -20.99
CA ARG A 970 -11.14 15.89 -22.12
C ARG A 970 -11.22 15.14 -23.45
N ILE A 971 -10.83 13.86 -23.49
CA ILE A 971 -10.97 13.02 -24.69
C ILE A 971 -12.46 12.83 -25.01
N GLN A 972 -13.25 12.37 -24.03
CA GLN A 972 -14.68 12.10 -24.23
C GLN A 972 -15.44 13.35 -24.69
N SER A 973 -15.28 14.48 -23.99
CA SER A 973 -15.94 15.75 -24.35
C SER A 973 -15.49 16.34 -25.70
N SER A 974 -14.31 15.95 -26.23
CA SER A 974 -13.86 16.41 -27.56
C SER A 974 -14.45 15.58 -28.71
N ILE A 975 -14.97 14.38 -28.41
CA ILE A 975 -15.53 13.46 -29.40
C ILE A 975 -17.06 13.61 -29.46
N LEU A 976 -17.69 13.84 -28.32
CA LEU A 976 -19.15 13.92 -28.23
C LEU A 976 -19.69 15.25 -28.81
N PRO A 977 -20.77 15.21 -29.62
CA PRO A 977 -21.41 16.41 -30.14
C PRO A 977 -22.02 17.24 -29.01
N ASP A 978 -21.89 18.57 -29.12
CA ASP A 978 -22.46 19.53 -28.18
C ASP A 978 -23.85 20.02 -28.61
N SER A 979 -24.50 20.82 -27.76
CA SER A 979 -25.80 21.42 -28.07
C SER A 979 -25.76 22.38 -29.26
N THR A 980 -24.59 22.95 -29.59
CA THR A 980 -24.46 23.91 -30.69
C THR A 980 -24.68 23.25 -32.04
N TRP A 981 -24.23 22.01 -32.19
CA TRP A 981 -24.48 21.23 -33.40
C TRP A 981 -25.98 20.99 -33.59
N LEU A 982 -26.70 20.55 -32.55
CA LEU A 982 -28.14 20.29 -32.64
C LEU A 982 -28.92 21.56 -32.95
N GLN A 983 -28.57 22.67 -32.28
CA GLN A 983 -29.19 23.98 -32.50
C GLN A 983 -28.92 24.55 -33.90
N SER A 984 -27.84 24.13 -34.56
CA SER A 984 -27.58 24.52 -35.95
C SER A 984 -28.56 23.89 -36.95
N VAL A 985 -29.20 22.77 -36.57
CA VAL A 985 -30.18 22.08 -37.40
C VAL A 985 -31.61 22.31 -36.91
N PHE A 986 -31.83 22.26 -35.60
CA PHE A 986 -33.09 22.54 -34.93
C PHE A 986 -32.89 23.70 -33.95
N PRO A 987 -33.13 24.96 -34.35
CA PRO A 987 -32.86 26.13 -33.51
C PRO A 987 -33.56 26.08 -32.15
N ASP A 988 -34.75 25.48 -32.06
CA ASP A 988 -35.46 25.25 -30.81
C ASP A 988 -35.21 23.82 -30.29
N SER A 989 -34.02 23.61 -29.72
CA SER A 989 -33.60 22.31 -29.17
C SER A 989 -32.61 22.46 -28.00
N PHE A 990 -32.46 21.39 -27.20
CA PHE A 990 -31.48 21.31 -26.13
C PHE A 990 -30.88 19.90 -25.98
N VAL A 991 -29.70 19.86 -25.36
CA VAL A 991 -29.03 18.64 -24.87
C VAL A 991 -28.67 18.85 -23.41
N MET A 992 -29.37 18.17 -22.51
CA MET A 992 -29.06 18.13 -21.07
C MET A 992 -28.13 16.94 -20.83
N PHE A 993 -26.86 17.21 -20.57
CA PHE A 993 -25.86 16.17 -20.32
C PHE A 993 -25.17 16.39 -18.98
N LYS A 994 -25.46 15.53 -18.00
CA LYS A 994 -24.90 15.57 -16.65
C LYS A 994 -24.31 14.21 -16.29
N PRO A 995 -23.00 13.99 -16.49
CA PRO A 995 -22.32 12.81 -15.98
C PRO A 995 -22.41 12.74 -14.45
N LYS A 996 -22.59 11.54 -13.89
CA LYS A 996 -22.55 11.27 -12.44
C LYS A 996 -21.15 11.45 -11.88
N ASP A 997 -20.15 10.92 -12.60
CA ASP A 997 -18.74 11.01 -12.27
C ASP A 997 -18.04 12.03 -13.20
N ILE A 998 -16.70 12.02 -13.25
CA ILE A 998 -15.93 12.91 -14.13
C ILE A 998 -16.15 12.57 -15.63
N VAL A 999 -16.47 11.31 -15.94
CA VAL A 999 -16.75 10.78 -17.29
C VAL A 999 -18.05 9.97 -17.25
N SER A 1000 -18.74 9.88 -18.39
CA SER A 1000 -20.11 9.34 -18.51
C SER A 1000 -20.14 8.02 -19.27
N GLY A 1001 -21.00 7.08 -18.89
CA GLY A 1001 -21.45 5.98 -19.76
C GLY A 1001 -22.42 6.46 -20.85
N ASP A 1002 -23.23 7.47 -20.53
CA ASP A 1002 -24.16 8.05 -21.49
C ASP A 1002 -23.45 8.92 -22.52
N PHE A 1003 -23.97 8.92 -23.76
CA PHE A 1003 -23.52 9.85 -24.78
C PHE A 1003 -24.60 10.22 -25.80
N PRO A 1004 -24.64 11.50 -26.24
CA PRO A 1004 -25.45 11.89 -27.39
C PRO A 1004 -24.73 11.51 -28.68
N TRP A 1005 -25.49 11.06 -29.69
CA TRP A 1005 -24.97 10.81 -31.02
C TRP A 1005 -25.85 11.49 -32.06
N MET A 1006 -25.24 12.14 -33.06
CA MET A 1006 -25.97 12.90 -34.06
C MET A 1006 -25.24 12.87 -35.40
N LEU A 1007 -26.00 12.78 -36.49
CA LEU A 1007 -25.46 12.75 -37.85
C LEU A 1007 -26.41 13.45 -38.83
N LYS A 1008 -25.88 14.38 -39.63
CA LYS A 1008 -26.64 15.03 -40.71
C LYS A 1008 -26.51 14.24 -42.01
N THR A 1009 -27.62 14.06 -42.69
CA THR A 1009 -27.73 13.49 -44.04
C THR A 1009 -28.30 14.53 -45.00
N ASP A 1010 -28.34 14.23 -46.31
CA ASP A 1010 -28.81 15.18 -47.33
C ASP A 1010 -30.27 15.61 -47.09
N ASN A 1011 -31.12 14.69 -46.64
CA ASN A 1011 -32.57 14.88 -46.53
C ASN A 1011 -33.09 14.82 -45.09
N GLY A 1012 -32.20 14.85 -44.09
CA GLY A 1012 -32.60 14.64 -42.70
C GLY A 1012 -31.45 14.55 -41.69
N VAL A 1013 -31.79 14.22 -40.45
CA VAL A 1013 -30.85 14.04 -39.34
C VAL A 1013 -31.17 12.76 -38.56
N PHE A 1014 -30.12 12.05 -38.15
CA PHE A 1014 -30.21 11.04 -37.09
C PHE A 1014 -29.80 11.62 -35.75
N VAL A 1015 -30.56 11.30 -34.70
CA VAL A 1015 -30.28 11.71 -33.31
C VAL A 1015 -30.47 10.50 -32.41
N ALA A 1016 -29.52 10.26 -31.51
CA ALA A 1016 -29.62 9.20 -30.51
C ALA A 1016 -29.23 9.65 -29.11
N VAL A 1017 -29.93 9.11 -28.13
CA VAL A 1017 -29.51 9.07 -26.72
C VAL A 1017 -29.12 7.64 -26.42
N VAL A 1018 -27.86 7.45 -26.02
CA VAL A 1018 -27.29 6.13 -25.73
C VAL A 1018 -26.84 6.12 -24.28
N ASP A 1019 -27.26 5.07 -23.57
CA ASP A 1019 -27.03 4.81 -22.16
C ASP A 1019 -26.27 3.47 -22.08
N CYS A 1020 -25.00 3.51 -21.67
CA CYS A 1020 -24.15 2.33 -21.68
C CYS A 1020 -24.11 1.65 -20.31
N THR A 1021 -23.86 0.34 -20.29
CA THR A 1021 -23.74 -0.40 -19.04
C THR A 1021 -22.61 0.17 -18.16
N GLY A 1022 -22.98 0.63 -16.97
CA GLY A 1022 -22.08 1.19 -15.96
C GLY A 1022 -21.76 2.66 -16.18
N HIS A 1023 -21.34 3.34 -15.10
CA HIS A 1023 -20.96 4.75 -15.09
C HIS A 1023 -19.47 4.92 -14.79
N GLY A 1024 -18.96 6.15 -14.88
CA GLY A 1024 -17.54 6.45 -14.63
C GLY A 1024 -16.63 5.85 -15.69
N VAL A 1025 -15.41 5.43 -15.31
CA VAL A 1025 -14.36 5.04 -16.28
C VAL A 1025 -14.76 3.83 -17.15
N PRO A 1026 -15.35 2.73 -16.60
CA PRO A 1026 -15.80 1.61 -17.42
C PRO A 1026 -16.92 2.01 -18.40
N GLY A 1027 -17.92 2.76 -17.92
CA GLY A 1027 -19.01 3.28 -18.75
C GLY A 1027 -18.48 4.13 -19.91
N ALA A 1028 -17.53 5.03 -19.64
CA ALA A 1028 -16.93 5.89 -20.66
C ALA A 1028 -16.16 5.15 -21.76
N LEU A 1029 -15.63 3.95 -21.48
CA LEU A 1029 -15.02 3.11 -22.50
C LEU A 1029 -16.08 2.47 -23.41
N ILE A 1030 -17.18 1.97 -22.83
CA ILE A 1030 -18.30 1.44 -23.60
C ILE A 1030 -18.97 2.54 -24.43
N SER A 1031 -19.08 3.76 -23.88
CA SER A 1031 -19.60 4.94 -24.57
C SER A 1031 -18.80 5.26 -25.84
N LEU A 1032 -17.46 5.23 -25.75
CA LEU A 1032 -16.59 5.45 -26.90
C LEU A 1032 -16.71 4.32 -27.93
N ILE A 1033 -16.79 3.06 -27.49
CA ILE A 1033 -17.00 1.92 -28.38
C ILE A 1033 -18.33 2.09 -29.13
N GLY A 1034 -19.42 2.37 -28.42
CA GLY A 1034 -20.73 2.60 -29.01
C GLY A 1034 -20.72 3.76 -30.01
N TYR A 1035 -20.09 4.88 -29.65
CA TYR A 1035 -19.95 6.05 -30.51
C TYR A 1035 -19.20 5.71 -31.82
N PHE A 1036 -18.06 5.01 -31.73
CA PHE A 1036 -17.30 4.62 -32.92
C PHE A 1036 -18.01 3.57 -33.76
N LEU A 1037 -18.72 2.62 -33.14
CA LEU A 1037 -19.52 1.63 -33.87
C LEU A 1037 -20.64 2.31 -34.65
N LEU A 1038 -21.39 3.24 -34.04
CA LEU A 1038 -22.39 4.04 -34.74
C LEU A 1038 -21.77 4.80 -35.92
N ASN A 1039 -20.67 5.54 -35.71
CA ASN A 1039 -19.99 6.23 -36.81
C ASN A 1039 -19.53 5.28 -37.94
N ASN A 1040 -19.04 4.09 -37.58
CA ASN A 1040 -18.62 3.09 -38.55
C ASN A 1040 -19.81 2.54 -39.35
N ILE A 1041 -20.96 2.30 -38.71
CA ILE A 1041 -22.19 1.86 -39.40
C ILE A 1041 -22.58 2.89 -40.46
N PHE A 1042 -22.50 4.18 -40.15
CA PHE A 1042 -22.83 5.26 -41.08
C PHE A 1042 -21.70 5.66 -42.05
N SER A 1043 -20.53 5.00 -41.98
CA SER A 1043 -19.45 5.19 -42.98
C SER A 1043 -19.79 4.58 -44.34
N VAL A 1044 -20.76 3.68 -44.39
CA VAL A 1044 -21.31 3.09 -45.62
C VAL A 1044 -22.50 3.93 -46.07
N GLU A 1045 -22.42 4.52 -47.26
CA GLU A 1045 -23.43 5.47 -47.76
C GLU A 1045 -24.85 4.88 -47.85
N GLU A 1046 -24.94 3.58 -48.15
CA GLU A 1046 -26.21 2.84 -48.24
C GLU A 1046 -26.93 2.78 -46.89
N ASN A 1047 -26.19 2.74 -45.77
CA ASN A 1047 -26.76 2.64 -44.43
C ASN A 1047 -27.51 3.90 -44.01
N LYS A 1048 -27.23 5.06 -44.63
CA LYS A 1048 -27.97 6.30 -44.37
C LYS A 1048 -29.44 6.24 -44.81
N LYS A 1049 -29.80 5.28 -45.67
CA LYS A 1049 -31.17 5.05 -46.14
C LYS A 1049 -31.96 4.10 -45.24
N LEU A 1050 -31.28 3.32 -44.40
CA LEU A 1050 -31.90 2.34 -43.52
C LEU A 1050 -32.80 3.00 -42.46
N LYS A 1051 -33.69 2.18 -41.90
CA LYS A 1051 -34.56 2.54 -40.79
C LYS A 1051 -33.80 2.49 -39.46
N PRO A 1052 -34.19 3.29 -38.45
CA PRO A 1052 -33.59 3.22 -37.11
C PRO A 1052 -33.51 1.80 -36.52
N SER A 1053 -34.55 0.98 -36.70
CA SER A 1053 -34.58 -0.43 -36.26
C SER A 1053 -33.44 -1.26 -36.85
N GLU A 1054 -33.25 -1.20 -38.16
CA GLU A 1054 -32.18 -1.92 -38.88
C GLU A 1054 -30.79 -1.47 -38.40
N ILE A 1055 -30.63 -0.18 -38.10
CA ILE A 1055 -29.38 0.36 -37.54
C ILE A 1055 -29.13 -0.20 -36.13
N LEU A 1056 -30.16 -0.33 -35.29
CA LEU A 1056 -30.01 -0.94 -33.97
C LEU A 1056 -29.68 -2.43 -34.06
N ASP A 1057 -30.23 -3.17 -35.04
CA ASP A 1057 -29.86 -4.58 -35.28
C ASP A 1057 -28.38 -4.71 -35.67
N ILE A 1058 -27.88 -3.86 -36.56
CA ILE A 1058 -26.46 -3.84 -36.95
C ILE A 1058 -25.57 -3.43 -35.77
N LEU A 1059 -26.02 -2.47 -34.96
CA LEU A 1059 -25.30 -2.04 -33.77
C LEU A 1059 -25.23 -3.18 -32.73
N ASP A 1060 -26.32 -3.93 -32.55
CA ASP A 1060 -26.38 -5.10 -31.66
C ASP A 1060 -25.32 -6.13 -32.04
N GLU A 1061 -25.32 -6.54 -33.31
CA GLU A 1061 -24.35 -7.50 -33.84
C GLU A 1061 -22.92 -6.98 -33.68
N SER A 1062 -22.71 -5.69 -33.95
CA SER A 1062 -21.40 -5.03 -33.85
C SER A 1062 -20.88 -5.00 -32.42
N VAL A 1063 -21.74 -4.70 -31.44
CA VAL A 1063 -21.38 -4.69 -30.00
C VAL A 1063 -21.08 -6.11 -29.53
N VAL A 1064 -21.96 -7.08 -29.83
CA VAL A 1064 -21.79 -8.49 -29.47
C VAL A 1064 -20.47 -9.04 -30.03
N ARG A 1065 -20.15 -8.73 -31.29
CA ARG A 1065 -18.90 -9.14 -31.94
C ARG A 1065 -17.68 -8.45 -31.34
N THR A 1066 -17.74 -7.14 -31.10
CA THR A 1066 -16.61 -6.34 -30.59
C THR A 1066 -16.24 -6.76 -29.17
N LEU A 1067 -17.24 -7.07 -28.35
CA LEU A 1067 -17.07 -7.51 -26.95
C LEU A 1067 -16.98 -9.04 -26.80
N ARG A 1068 -16.94 -9.79 -27.91
CA ARG A 1068 -16.82 -11.28 -27.94
C ARG A 1068 -17.86 -12.01 -27.08
N GLN A 1069 -19.10 -11.53 -27.07
CA GLN A 1069 -20.15 -12.04 -26.18
C GLN A 1069 -20.78 -13.36 -26.65
N THR A 1070 -20.32 -13.94 -27.76
CA THR A 1070 -20.81 -15.20 -28.32
C THR A 1070 -20.05 -16.44 -27.84
N GLU A 1071 -18.83 -16.28 -27.29
CA GLU A 1071 -17.97 -17.36 -26.80
C GLU A 1071 -18.52 -17.99 -25.49
N GLU A 1072 -18.32 -19.30 -25.27
CA GLU A 1072 -18.83 -20.01 -24.07
C GLU A 1072 -18.25 -19.48 -22.74
N ASP A 1073 -17.08 -18.84 -22.79
CA ASP A 1073 -16.37 -18.24 -21.64
C ASP A 1073 -16.54 -16.70 -21.54
N ALA A 1074 -17.50 -16.11 -22.25
CA ALA A 1074 -17.66 -14.66 -22.28
C ALA A 1074 -18.04 -14.08 -20.90
N ILE A 1075 -17.12 -13.32 -20.30
CA ILE A 1075 -17.29 -12.68 -18.98
C ILE A 1075 -18.13 -11.38 -19.08
N SER A 1076 -18.03 -10.65 -20.20
CA SER A 1076 -18.70 -9.36 -20.40
C SER A 1076 -20.16 -9.53 -20.78
N LYS A 1077 -21.04 -8.85 -20.04
CA LYS A 1077 -22.47 -8.69 -20.31
C LYS A 1077 -22.82 -7.23 -20.61
N ASP A 1078 -21.82 -6.44 -21.00
CA ASP A 1078 -21.98 -5.01 -21.23
C ASP A 1078 -22.81 -4.76 -22.49
N GLY A 1079 -23.69 -3.79 -22.43
CA GLY A 1079 -24.57 -3.40 -23.52
C GLY A 1079 -24.90 -1.92 -23.44
N MET A 1080 -25.88 -1.50 -24.23
CA MET A 1080 -26.39 -0.15 -24.23
C MET A 1080 -27.88 -0.10 -24.50
N ASP A 1081 -28.53 0.83 -23.84
CA ASP A 1081 -29.90 1.25 -24.06
C ASP A 1081 -29.87 2.45 -25.00
N VAL A 1082 -30.79 2.47 -25.98
CA VAL A 1082 -30.72 3.44 -27.09
C VAL A 1082 -32.10 3.96 -27.41
N SER A 1083 -32.24 5.27 -27.60
CA SER A 1083 -33.35 5.86 -28.35
C SER A 1083 -32.79 6.48 -29.62
N LEU A 1084 -33.11 5.93 -30.80
CA LEU A 1084 -32.61 6.37 -32.09
C LEU A 1084 -33.75 6.92 -32.96
N CYS A 1085 -33.59 8.16 -33.39
CA CYS A 1085 -34.53 8.87 -34.26
C CYS A 1085 -33.89 9.18 -35.61
N LYS A 1086 -34.68 9.10 -36.67
CA LYS A 1086 -34.37 9.62 -38.01
C LYS A 1086 -35.46 10.60 -38.41
N ILE A 1087 -35.07 11.86 -38.62
CA ILE A 1087 -35.97 12.96 -38.92
C ILE A 1087 -35.74 13.38 -40.37
N ASN A 1088 -36.74 13.25 -41.23
CA ASN A 1088 -36.65 13.61 -42.63
C ASN A 1088 -37.35 14.95 -42.91
N PHE A 1089 -36.59 15.93 -43.43
CA PHE A 1089 -37.09 17.29 -43.64
C PHE A 1089 -38.05 17.42 -44.83
N ASP A 1090 -37.85 16.61 -45.87
CA ASP A 1090 -38.63 16.69 -47.10
C ASP A 1090 -40.02 16.06 -46.93
N THR A 1091 -40.04 14.87 -46.33
CA THR A 1091 -41.27 14.08 -46.13
C THR A 1091 -42.00 14.44 -44.84
N LYS A 1092 -41.33 15.15 -43.92
CA LYS A 1092 -41.79 15.43 -42.56
C LYS A 1092 -42.21 14.16 -41.80
N ILE A 1093 -41.40 13.11 -41.93
CA ILE A 1093 -41.58 11.84 -41.23
C ILE A 1093 -40.47 11.69 -40.18
N LEU A 1094 -40.90 11.39 -38.95
CA LEU A 1094 -40.07 10.93 -37.85
C LEU A 1094 -40.12 9.40 -37.82
N GLU A 1095 -38.98 8.75 -37.98
CA GLU A 1095 -38.82 7.33 -37.71
C GLU A 1095 -38.09 7.14 -36.37
N TYR A 1096 -38.52 6.15 -35.58
CA TYR A 1096 -37.97 5.87 -34.25
C TYR A 1096 -37.83 4.37 -34.01
N ALA A 1097 -36.72 3.97 -33.38
CA ALA A 1097 -36.54 2.67 -32.76
C ALA A 1097 -35.81 2.83 -31.42
N GLY A 1098 -36.18 2.02 -30.43
CA GLY A 1098 -35.63 2.11 -29.08
C GLY A 1098 -35.30 0.76 -28.48
N ALA A 1099 -34.17 0.69 -27.78
CA ALA A 1099 -33.76 -0.40 -26.90
C ALA A 1099 -33.94 0.06 -25.45
N HIS A 1100 -34.95 -0.49 -24.75
CA HIS A 1100 -35.48 -0.12 -23.42
C HIS A 1100 -36.01 1.31 -23.25
N ARG A 1101 -35.41 2.30 -23.91
CA ARG A 1101 -35.75 3.71 -23.77
C ARG A 1101 -36.96 4.04 -24.62
N PRO A 1102 -37.90 4.89 -24.15
CA PRO A 1102 -39.01 5.39 -24.94
C PRO A 1102 -38.67 6.70 -25.66
N LEU A 1103 -39.54 7.09 -26.59
CA LEU A 1103 -39.65 8.45 -27.12
C LEU A 1103 -40.96 9.07 -26.65
N TYR A 1104 -40.90 10.29 -26.15
CA TYR A 1104 -42.09 11.11 -25.92
C TYR A 1104 -42.30 12.04 -27.10
N TYR A 1105 -43.43 11.86 -27.78
CA TYR A 1105 -43.89 12.71 -28.87
C TYR A 1105 -44.99 13.62 -28.36
N VAL A 1106 -44.92 14.91 -28.66
CA VAL A 1106 -45.99 15.85 -28.35
C VAL A 1106 -46.56 16.39 -29.66
N ASP A 1107 -47.86 16.12 -29.85
CA ASP A 1107 -48.67 16.69 -30.91
C ASP A 1107 -49.33 17.98 -30.41
N THR A 1108 -48.84 19.13 -30.88
CA THR A 1108 -49.37 20.44 -30.45
C THR A 1108 -50.70 20.80 -31.11
N HIS A 1109 -51.17 19.98 -32.05
CA HIS A 1109 -52.36 20.23 -32.86
C HIS A 1109 -53.57 19.45 -32.35
N LYS A 1110 -53.40 18.57 -31.36
CA LYS A 1110 -54.51 17.87 -30.73
C LYS A 1110 -55.43 18.84 -29.98
N PRO A 1111 -56.75 18.57 -29.96
CA PRO A 1111 -57.69 19.33 -29.12
C PRO A 1111 -57.28 19.24 -27.64
N GLU A 1112 -57.48 20.31 -26.86
CA GLU A 1112 -57.14 20.36 -25.42
C GLU A 1112 -57.76 19.24 -24.55
N ILE A 1113 -58.75 18.53 -25.07
CA ILE A 1113 -59.46 17.43 -24.41
C ILE A 1113 -58.65 16.11 -24.50
N GLU A 1114 -57.77 15.97 -25.50
CA GLU A 1114 -56.90 14.81 -25.68
C GLU A 1114 -55.51 15.07 -25.10
N ASP A 1115 -54.87 14.01 -24.59
CA ASP A 1115 -53.49 14.11 -24.11
C ASP A 1115 -52.55 14.42 -25.31
N PRO A 1116 -51.90 15.59 -25.35
CA PRO A 1116 -51.02 15.95 -26.46
C PRO A 1116 -49.73 15.11 -26.44
N LEU A 1117 -49.38 14.49 -25.31
CA LEU A 1117 -48.18 13.68 -25.16
C LEU A 1117 -48.48 12.19 -25.39
N GLU A 1118 -47.78 11.60 -26.35
CA GLU A 1118 -47.79 10.18 -26.67
C GLU A 1118 -46.43 9.54 -26.35
N GLU A 1119 -46.45 8.38 -25.69
CA GLU A 1119 -45.25 7.58 -25.39
C GLU A 1119 -45.12 6.46 -26.43
N ILE A 1120 -44.07 6.55 -27.26
CA ILE A 1120 -43.67 5.47 -28.16
C ILE A 1120 -42.65 4.60 -27.40
N LYS A 1121 -43.04 3.37 -27.09
CA LYS A 1121 -42.22 2.45 -26.29
C LYS A 1121 -41.12 1.83 -27.12
N GLY A 1122 -39.90 1.82 -26.59
CA GLY A 1122 -38.83 0.97 -27.11
C GLY A 1122 -39.07 -0.51 -26.79
N ASP A 1123 -38.33 -1.36 -27.50
CA ASP A 1123 -38.32 -2.79 -27.26
C ASP A 1123 -37.72 -3.10 -25.88
N LYS A 1124 -38.23 -4.17 -25.24
CA LYS A 1124 -37.76 -4.60 -23.90
C LYS A 1124 -36.47 -5.41 -23.96
N MET A 1125 -35.53 -4.96 -24.78
CA MET A 1125 -34.21 -5.57 -24.94
C MET A 1125 -33.15 -4.48 -25.16
N PRO A 1126 -31.93 -4.67 -24.61
CA PRO A 1126 -30.82 -3.76 -24.83
C PRO A 1126 -30.11 -4.09 -26.15
N VAL A 1127 -29.27 -3.19 -26.63
CA VAL A 1127 -28.22 -3.49 -27.61
C VAL A 1127 -27.04 -4.14 -26.87
N GLY A 1128 -26.51 -5.26 -27.37
CA GLY A 1128 -25.50 -6.08 -26.70
C GLY A 1128 -26.05 -6.95 -25.55
N GLY A 1129 -25.17 -7.30 -24.62
CA GLY A 1129 -25.51 -7.96 -23.35
C GLY A 1129 -25.35 -9.48 -23.31
N GLY A 1130 -25.13 -10.18 -24.43
CA GLY A 1130 -24.81 -11.61 -24.50
C GLY A 1130 -25.91 -12.62 -24.06
N GLN A 1131 -26.98 -12.17 -23.39
CA GLN A 1131 -27.98 -13.06 -22.76
C GLN A 1131 -29.17 -13.43 -23.68
N TYR A 1132 -29.28 -12.81 -24.86
CA TYR A 1132 -30.45 -12.92 -25.74
C TYR A 1132 -30.08 -13.55 -27.09
N LYS A 1133 -29.64 -14.81 -27.09
CA LYS A 1133 -29.20 -15.53 -28.32
C LYS A 1133 -30.31 -15.80 -29.36
N ASN A 1134 -31.59 -15.50 -29.08
CA ASN A 1134 -32.76 -15.77 -29.94
C ASN A 1134 -33.83 -14.66 -29.87
N ARG A 1135 -33.44 -13.39 -30.01
CA ARG A 1135 -34.39 -12.25 -30.05
C ARG A 1135 -34.74 -11.85 -31.48
N GLY A 1136 -35.93 -11.29 -31.68
CA GLY A 1136 -36.37 -10.73 -32.96
C GLY A 1136 -35.70 -9.38 -33.25
N ALA A 1137 -35.89 -8.87 -34.47
CA ALA A 1137 -35.43 -7.54 -34.89
C ALA A 1137 -36.12 -6.41 -34.10
N PHE A 1138 -35.46 -5.26 -33.95
CA PHE A 1138 -36.06 -4.07 -33.35
C PHE A 1138 -37.27 -3.55 -34.15
N ALA A 1139 -38.27 -3.02 -33.46
CA ALA A 1139 -39.46 -2.44 -34.09
C ALA A 1139 -39.19 -1.01 -34.59
N ASN A 1140 -39.65 -0.71 -35.81
CA ASN A 1140 -39.66 0.66 -36.33
C ASN A 1140 -41.03 1.32 -36.11
N HIS A 1141 -41.00 2.56 -35.63
CA HIS A 1141 -42.17 3.41 -35.52
C HIS A 1141 -42.03 4.59 -36.48
N GLU A 1142 -43.07 4.87 -37.26
CA GLU A 1142 -43.08 5.98 -38.20
C GLU A 1142 -44.24 6.93 -37.85
N ARG A 1143 -43.94 8.22 -37.79
CA ARG A 1143 -44.90 9.26 -37.42
C ARG A 1143 -44.71 10.50 -38.29
N PRO A 1144 -45.75 11.02 -38.99
CA PRO A 1144 -45.66 12.33 -39.61
C PRO A 1144 -45.62 13.41 -38.53
N TYR A 1145 -44.83 14.46 -38.72
CA TYR A 1145 -44.73 15.58 -37.80
C TYR A 1145 -45.09 16.92 -38.46
N GLN A 1146 -45.57 17.86 -37.66
CA GLN A 1146 -45.91 19.22 -38.07
C GLN A 1146 -45.05 20.25 -37.35
N GLU A 1147 -45.01 21.46 -37.88
CA GLU A 1147 -44.25 22.56 -37.27
C GLU A 1147 -44.84 22.89 -35.89
N GLY A 1148 -43.99 22.95 -34.86
CA GLY A 1148 -44.40 23.14 -33.47
C GLY A 1148 -44.53 21.84 -32.64
N ASP A 1149 -44.64 20.67 -33.28
CA ASP A 1149 -44.60 19.38 -32.59
C ASP A 1149 -43.23 19.16 -31.92
N MET A 1150 -43.18 18.33 -30.88
CA MET A 1150 -41.95 18.14 -30.08
C MET A 1150 -41.62 16.68 -29.84
N ILE A 1151 -40.33 16.38 -29.68
CA ILE A 1151 -39.86 15.09 -29.17
C ILE A 1151 -38.91 15.27 -27.98
N VAL A 1152 -38.98 14.34 -27.04
CA VAL A 1152 -38.06 14.23 -25.91
C VAL A 1152 -37.62 12.78 -25.75
N ILE A 1153 -36.30 12.55 -25.77
CA ILE A 1153 -35.66 11.25 -25.56
C ILE A 1153 -34.62 11.36 -24.44
N PHE A 1154 -34.47 10.31 -23.63
CA PHE A 1154 -33.64 10.36 -22.41
C PHE A 1154 -33.15 8.98 -21.94
N SER A 1155 -32.03 8.97 -21.19
CA SER A 1155 -31.46 7.80 -20.50
C SER A 1155 -32.21 7.46 -19.20
N ASP A 1156 -31.90 6.36 -18.48
CA ASP A 1156 -32.56 6.12 -17.17
C ASP A 1156 -32.15 7.08 -16.07
N GLY A 1157 -31.00 7.76 -16.14
CA GLY A 1157 -30.51 8.51 -14.99
C GLY A 1157 -31.49 9.55 -14.46
N LEU A 1158 -32.23 10.24 -15.34
CA LEU A 1158 -33.24 11.20 -14.90
C LEU A 1158 -34.42 10.53 -14.18
N PRO A 1159 -35.16 9.56 -14.78
CA PRO A 1159 -36.26 8.89 -14.08
C PRO A 1159 -35.80 8.08 -12.85
N ASP A 1160 -34.57 7.60 -12.80
CA ASP A 1160 -34.03 6.80 -11.70
C ASP A 1160 -33.37 7.61 -10.58
N GLN A 1161 -33.23 8.93 -10.74
CA GLN A 1161 -32.69 9.80 -9.70
C GLN A 1161 -33.51 9.70 -8.39
N PHE A 1162 -32.86 9.27 -7.31
CA PHE A 1162 -33.44 9.29 -5.97
C PHE A 1162 -33.46 10.70 -5.38
N GLY A 1163 -34.54 11.04 -4.68
CA GLY A 1163 -34.70 12.32 -4.02
C GLY A 1163 -36.11 12.57 -3.51
N GLY A 1164 -36.42 13.83 -3.21
CA GLY A 1164 -37.70 14.26 -2.67
C GLY A 1164 -37.91 13.90 -1.19
N PRO A 1165 -39.06 14.28 -0.60
CA PRO A 1165 -39.40 14.08 0.82
C PRO A 1165 -39.16 12.65 1.34
N ASP A 1166 -39.58 11.67 0.53
CA ASP A 1166 -39.59 10.24 0.88
C ASP A 1166 -38.41 9.46 0.26
N ASN A 1167 -37.42 10.12 -0.33
CA ASN A 1167 -36.29 9.51 -1.02
C ASN A 1167 -36.72 8.46 -2.08
N ARG A 1168 -37.56 8.87 -3.04
CA ARG A 1168 -38.07 8.02 -4.13
C ARG A 1168 -37.43 8.37 -5.47
N LYS A 1169 -37.60 7.51 -6.47
CA LYS A 1169 -37.21 7.80 -7.86
C LYS A 1169 -38.00 8.97 -8.43
N PHE A 1170 -37.36 9.83 -9.23
CA PHE A 1170 -37.97 10.96 -9.93
C PHE A 1170 -39.16 10.54 -10.79
N SER A 1171 -39.04 9.35 -11.39
CA SER A 1171 -40.04 8.61 -12.16
C SER A 1171 -40.40 9.20 -13.54
N PRO A 1172 -40.72 8.37 -14.54
CA PRO A 1172 -41.18 8.83 -15.85
C PRO A 1172 -42.47 9.67 -15.80
N LYS A 1173 -43.29 9.50 -14.75
CA LYS A 1173 -44.52 10.30 -14.56
C LYS A 1173 -44.21 11.78 -14.39
N ARG A 1174 -43.23 12.11 -13.55
CA ARG A 1174 -42.85 13.52 -13.28
C ARG A 1174 -42.30 14.19 -14.53
N ILE A 1175 -41.49 13.49 -15.32
CA ILE A 1175 -40.97 13.99 -16.60
C ILE A 1175 -42.13 14.36 -17.53
N ARG A 1176 -43.15 13.49 -17.66
CA ARG A 1176 -44.35 13.80 -18.47
C ARG A 1176 -45.11 15.01 -17.94
N ASP A 1177 -45.28 15.11 -16.63
CA ASP A 1177 -45.97 16.25 -16.01
C ASP A 1177 -45.23 17.58 -16.28
N ILE A 1178 -43.89 17.58 -16.23
CA ILE A 1178 -43.06 18.75 -16.56
C ILE A 1178 -43.20 19.13 -18.03
N ILE A 1179 -43.14 18.16 -18.96
CA ILE A 1179 -43.30 18.43 -20.39
C ILE A 1179 -44.67 19.04 -20.66
N LYS A 1180 -45.74 18.48 -20.07
CA LYS A 1180 -47.11 18.99 -20.21
C LYS A 1180 -47.31 20.39 -19.65
N ALA A 1181 -46.60 20.74 -18.58
CA ALA A 1181 -46.63 22.09 -18.02
C ALA A 1181 -45.90 23.12 -18.91
N ASN A 1182 -45.08 22.67 -19.86
CA ASN A 1182 -44.15 23.49 -20.64
C ASN A 1182 -44.32 23.28 -22.16
N LEU A 1183 -45.53 23.01 -22.64
CA LEU A 1183 -45.77 22.72 -24.06
C LEU A 1183 -45.53 23.93 -24.98
N ASN A 1184 -45.80 25.14 -24.49
CA ASN A 1184 -45.81 26.39 -25.26
C ASN A 1184 -44.62 27.30 -24.96
N VAL A 1185 -43.56 26.77 -24.33
CA VAL A 1185 -42.32 27.54 -24.05
C VAL A 1185 -41.19 27.06 -24.97
N PRO A 1186 -40.17 27.91 -25.22
CA PRO A 1186 -38.98 27.48 -25.94
C PRO A 1186 -38.34 26.24 -25.30
N MET A 1187 -37.73 25.37 -26.09
CA MET A 1187 -37.13 24.12 -25.63
C MET A 1187 -36.05 24.35 -24.57
N MET A 1188 -35.32 25.47 -24.62
CA MET A 1188 -34.38 25.85 -23.56
C MET A 1188 -35.07 26.12 -22.21
N ALA A 1189 -36.30 26.66 -22.21
CA ALA A 1189 -37.07 26.86 -20.98
C ALA A 1189 -37.59 25.52 -20.41
N LEU A 1190 -37.92 24.56 -21.28
CA LEU A 1190 -38.22 23.19 -20.86
C LEU A 1190 -36.99 22.52 -20.21
N ASN A 1191 -35.79 22.73 -20.78
CA ASN A 1191 -34.54 22.27 -20.17
C ASN A 1191 -34.33 22.88 -18.77
N ASP A 1192 -34.50 24.19 -18.63
CA ASP A 1192 -34.39 24.88 -17.34
C ASP A 1192 -35.42 24.36 -16.32
N ALA A 1193 -36.65 24.07 -16.76
CA ALA A 1193 -37.69 23.49 -15.91
C ALA A 1193 -37.30 22.08 -15.42
N LEU A 1194 -36.78 21.23 -16.31
CA LEU A 1194 -36.27 19.90 -15.95
C LEU A 1194 -35.09 20.01 -14.97
N GLU A 1195 -34.12 20.90 -15.22
CA GLU A 1195 -32.98 21.10 -14.33
C GLU A 1195 -33.39 21.62 -12.96
N ASN A 1196 -34.30 22.59 -12.89
CA ASN A 1196 -34.74 23.17 -11.63
C ASN A 1196 -35.52 22.16 -10.79
N GLU A 1197 -36.42 21.39 -11.41
CA GLU A 1197 -37.15 20.33 -10.72
C GLU A 1197 -36.21 19.22 -10.23
N LEU A 1198 -35.17 18.88 -11.01
CA LEU A 1198 -34.13 17.94 -10.60
C LEU A 1198 -33.34 18.45 -9.38
N LYS A 1199 -32.94 19.74 -9.37
CA LYS A 1199 -32.22 20.35 -8.24
C LYS A 1199 -33.06 20.34 -6.96
N ILE A 1200 -34.35 20.66 -7.08
CA ILE A 1200 -35.32 20.61 -5.96
C ILE A 1200 -35.47 19.16 -5.48
N TRP A 1201 -35.63 18.21 -6.40
CA TRP A 1201 -35.72 16.80 -6.06
C TRP A 1201 -34.49 16.31 -5.33
N MET A 1202 -33.30 16.75 -5.76
CA MET A 1202 -32.03 16.39 -5.14
C MET A 1202 -31.74 17.15 -3.83
N ARG A 1203 -32.54 18.16 -3.47
CA ARG A 1203 -32.35 19.03 -2.29
C ARG A 1203 -30.99 19.72 -2.25
N LEU A 1204 -30.53 20.22 -3.40
CA LEU A 1204 -29.21 20.85 -3.51
C LEU A 1204 -29.11 22.20 -2.78
N ASP A 1205 -30.23 22.74 -2.30
CA ASP A 1205 -30.34 23.91 -1.44
C ASP A 1205 -30.06 23.62 0.05
N ASP A 1206 -30.11 22.35 0.48
CA ASP A 1206 -29.79 21.90 1.84
C ASP A 1206 -28.58 20.96 1.83
N GLU A 1207 -27.38 21.51 2.02
CA GLU A 1207 -26.12 20.75 2.01
C GLU A 1207 -26.10 19.55 2.97
N LYS A 1208 -26.91 19.54 4.03
CA LYS A 1208 -26.97 18.43 4.99
C LYS A 1208 -27.84 17.27 4.49
N ASN A 1209 -28.84 17.55 3.66
CA ASN A 1209 -29.81 16.57 3.17
C ASN A 1209 -29.78 16.38 1.64
N ALA A 1210 -28.83 17.01 0.96
CA ALA A 1210 -28.62 16.87 -0.48
C ALA A 1210 -28.34 15.42 -0.86
N THR A 1211 -29.11 14.91 -1.82
CA THR A 1211 -28.91 13.59 -2.41
C THR A 1211 -27.94 13.68 -3.58
N LYS A 1212 -27.05 12.69 -3.70
CA LYS A 1212 -26.10 12.61 -4.81
C LYS A 1212 -26.79 12.14 -6.08
N GLN A 1213 -26.19 12.47 -7.23
CA GLN A 1213 -26.67 11.99 -8.52
C GLN A 1213 -26.59 10.45 -8.57
N THR A 1214 -27.67 9.81 -9.00
CA THR A 1214 -27.81 8.34 -8.95
C THR A 1214 -27.12 7.67 -10.13
N ASP A 1215 -27.31 8.21 -11.34
CA ASP A 1215 -26.71 7.72 -12.58
C ASP A 1215 -26.37 8.86 -13.55
N ASP A 1216 -25.70 8.57 -14.67
CA ASP A 1216 -25.48 9.53 -15.75
C ASP A 1216 -26.83 10.00 -16.35
N ILE A 1217 -26.97 11.31 -16.58
CA ILE A 1217 -28.23 11.89 -17.07
C ILE A 1217 -28.00 12.49 -18.46
N LEU A 1218 -28.73 11.97 -19.44
CA LEU A 1218 -28.79 12.51 -20.79
C LEU A 1218 -30.24 12.69 -21.25
N VAL A 1219 -30.60 13.91 -21.67
CA VAL A 1219 -31.90 14.24 -22.26
C VAL A 1219 -31.68 15.08 -23.51
N ILE A 1220 -32.36 14.74 -24.60
CA ILE A 1220 -32.42 15.56 -25.81
C ILE A 1220 -33.86 15.94 -26.09
N GLY A 1221 -34.10 17.22 -26.29
CA GLY A 1221 -35.41 17.76 -26.68
C GLY A 1221 -35.31 18.53 -28.00
N ILE A 1222 -36.23 18.27 -28.92
CA ILE A 1222 -36.32 18.94 -30.22
C ILE A 1222 -37.75 19.40 -30.47
N ARG A 1223 -37.94 20.64 -30.94
CA ARG A 1223 -39.17 21.13 -31.57
C ARG A 1223 -38.95 21.28 -33.08
N PHE A 1224 -39.91 20.81 -33.88
CA PHE A 1224 -39.83 20.78 -35.34
C PHE A 1224 -40.21 22.10 -36.01
#